data_AF-A0A7R9WE23-F1
#
_entry.id   AF-A0A7R9WE23-F1
#
_cell.length_a   1.000
_cell.length_b   1.000
_cell.length_c   1.000
_cell.angle_alpha   90.00
_cell.angle_beta   90.00
_cell.angle_gamma   90.00
#
_symmetry.space_group_name_H-M   'P 1'
#
loop_
_entity.id
_entity.type
_entity.pdbx_description
1 polymer ?
#
loop_
_entity_poly.entity_id
_entity_poly.type
_entity_poly.pdbx_seq_one_letter_code
_entity_poly.pdbx_strand_id
1 'polypeptide(L)'
;VDLYSVIKVGVQAPKCKVGVLAQDEESYTVFAPLMDKVVEGYHVGYSLSEGHKRDLDPSHLGDAATNPDPEGKFINSTRIRVARNLKGYPLPGSVTKEQRKEIESKIVEALKSLEGDLAGEYYPLDTMDDATRERLEQDHFLFRKEHGYFAFGGVYRDWGEGRGIFHNAAKTFLVWVNEEDEMRIISMQPGGDVGAVFARLSEGVAALEKKLDFIFDDKRGYIASCPSNIGTGMRASVHINLPLASKDPRMKAICDELYLQPRGAHGEHSEAGAGGVFDISPYKRLGLTEVECAQALHQGASRLIALEKELQAAAGGAAAGAGGDAEEVDEAAIPIAHEYPSIPDDTNSLLKQHLTKEVYEELKDKKTSLGVDLYSVIKVGVQAPKCKVGVLAQDEESYTVFAPLMDKVVEGYHVGYSLSEGHKRDLDPSHLGDAATNPDPEGKFINSTRIRVARNLKGYPLPGSVTKEQRKEIESKIVEALKSLEGDLAGEYYPLDTMDDATRERLEQDHFLFRKEHGYFAFGGVYRDWGEGRGIFHNAAKTFLVWVNEEDEMRIISMQPGGDVGAVFARLSEGVAALEKKLDFIFDDKRGYIASCPSNIGTGMRASVHINLPLASKDPRMKAICDELYLQPRGAHGEHSEAGAGGVFDISPYKRLGLTEVECAQALHQGASRLIALEKELQAAAGGAAAGAGGDAEEVDEAAIPIAHEYPSIPDDTNSLLKQHLTKEVYEELKDKKTSLGVDLYSVI
;
A
#
# COMPACT_ATOMS: atom_id res chain seq x y z
N VAL A 1 30.56 -17.67 0.98
CA VAL A 1 29.94 -16.34 1.15
C VAL A 1 30.96 -15.38 1.71
N ASP A 2 31.00 -14.13 1.22
CA ASP A 2 31.81 -13.04 1.78
C ASP A 2 30.96 -12.00 2.55
N LEU A 3 31.61 -11.08 3.26
CA LEU A 3 30.92 -10.04 4.03
C LEU A 3 30.02 -9.17 3.14
N TYR A 4 30.47 -8.83 1.93
CA TYR A 4 29.70 -7.96 1.04
C TYR A 4 28.36 -8.58 0.68
N SER A 5 28.33 -9.88 0.39
CA SER A 5 27.09 -10.63 0.12
C SER A 5 26.09 -10.54 1.27
N VAL A 6 26.55 -10.41 2.51
CA VAL A 6 25.72 -10.25 3.70
C VAL A 6 25.19 -8.82 3.87
N ILE A 7 26.03 -7.80 3.60
CA ILE A 7 25.68 -6.39 3.81
C ILE A 7 25.12 -5.68 2.56
N LYS A 8 25.14 -6.34 1.39
CA LYS A 8 24.75 -5.76 0.09
C LYS A 8 23.41 -5.07 0.13
N VAL A 9 22.42 -5.66 0.81
CA VAL A 9 21.09 -5.07 0.96
C VAL A 9 21.13 -3.71 1.65
N GLY A 10 21.82 -3.57 2.78
CA GLY A 10 21.91 -2.30 3.49
C GLY A 10 22.83 -1.28 2.83
N VAL A 11 23.77 -1.73 1.99
CA VAL A 11 24.60 -0.82 1.17
C VAL A 11 23.80 -0.28 -0.02
N GLN A 12 23.07 -1.15 -0.74
CA GLN A 12 22.30 -0.76 -1.92
C GLN A 12 20.93 -0.15 -1.58
N ALA A 13 20.40 -0.45 -0.39
CA ALA A 13 19.16 0.11 0.13
C ALA A 13 19.32 0.56 1.59
N PRO A 14 19.97 1.72 1.84
CA PRO A 14 20.29 2.20 3.19
C PRO A 14 19.08 2.34 4.12
N LYS A 15 17.89 2.60 3.58
CA LYS A 15 16.64 2.71 4.38
C LYS A 15 16.13 1.36 4.93
N CYS A 16 16.71 0.23 4.54
CA CYS A 16 16.35 -1.07 5.11
C CYS A 16 16.69 -1.09 6.61
N LYS A 17 15.68 -1.27 7.47
CA LYS A 17 15.84 -1.26 8.93
C LYS A 17 16.91 -2.24 9.43
N VAL A 18 16.97 -3.44 8.86
CA VAL A 18 17.93 -4.49 9.23
C VAL A 18 19.26 -4.30 8.49
N GLY A 19 19.21 -4.22 7.15
CA GLY A 19 20.36 -3.92 6.30
C GLY A 19 21.35 -5.08 6.08
N VAL A 20 21.08 -6.28 6.62
CA VAL A 20 21.87 -7.50 6.35
C VAL A 20 20.96 -8.68 6.03
N LEU A 21 21.43 -9.60 5.20
CA LEU A 21 20.83 -10.91 4.97
C LEU A 21 21.89 -11.99 5.09
N ALA A 22 21.57 -13.05 5.84
CA ALA A 22 22.39 -14.24 5.86
C ALA A 22 22.27 -14.97 4.52
N GLN A 23 23.39 -15.50 4.06
CA GLN A 23 23.51 -16.16 2.76
C GLN A 23 23.74 -17.67 2.91
N ASP A 24 24.12 -18.11 4.11
CA ASP A 24 24.22 -19.50 4.54
C ASP A 24 24.16 -19.58 6.08
N GLU A 25 24.15 -20.81 6.62
CA GLU A 25 24.18 -21.08 8.07
C GLU A 25 25.38 -20.40 8.77
N GLU A 26 26.55 -20.44 8.15
CA GLU A 26 27.78 -19.90 8.72
C GLU A 26 27.84 -18.37 8.72
N SER A 27 26.99 -17.68 7.95
CA SER A 27 26.95 -16.22 7.91
C SER A 27 26.76 -15.62 9.32
N TYR A 28 25.96 -16.26 10.17
CA TYR A 28 25.74 -15.83 11.55
C TYR A 28 26.94 -16.04 12.48
N THR A 29 27.84 -16.97 12.17
CA THR A 29 28.99 -17.31 13.02
C THR A 29 30.29 -16.66 12.52
N VAL A 30 30.54 -16.68 11.21
CA VAL A 30 31.72 -16.08 10.57
C VAL A 30 31.68 -14.55 10.69
N PHE A 31 30.51 -13.95 10.52
CA PHE A 31 30.29 -12.51 10.64
C PHE A 31 29.66 -12.09 11.98
N ALA A 32 29.80 -12.93 13.02
CA ALA A 32 29.22 -12.71 14.35
C ALA A 32 29.48 -11.30 14.94
N PRO A 33 30.68 -10.68 14.83
CA PRO A 33 30.90 -9.32 15.33
C PRO A 33 29.89 -8.27 14.83
N LEU A 34 29.36 -8.45 13.62
CA LEU A 34 28.27 -7.65 13.06
C LEU A 34 26.91 -8.29 13.31
N MET A 35 26.74 -9.56 12.90
CA MET A 35 25.45 -10.24 12.87
C MET A 35 24.84 -10.37 14.27
N ASP A 36 25.64 -10.63 15.30
CA ASP A 36 25.15 -10.74 16.67
C ASP A 36 24.59 -9.42 17.19
N LYS A 37 25.24 -8.30 16.84
CA LYS A 37 24.77 -6.96 17.19
C LYS A 37 23.50 -6.59 16.45
N VAL A 38 23.39 -6.94 15.17
CA VAL A 38 22.14 -6.76 14.42
C VAL A 38 21.02 -7.60 15.02
N VAL A 39 21.28 -8.84 15.42
CA VAL A 39 20.29 -9.72 16.05
C VAL A 39 19.83 -9.16 17.38
N GLU A 40 20.73 -8.83 18.30
CA GLU A 40 20.39 -8.25 19.61
C GLU A 40 19.74 -6.87 19.48
N GLY A 41 20.14 -6.08 18.48
CA GLY A 41 19.56 -4.77 18.18
C GLY A 41 18.13 -4.84 17.61
N TYR A 42 17.82 -5.87 16.82
CA TYR A 42 16.46 -6.09 16.33
C TYR A 42 15.55 -6.73 17.40
N HIS A 43 16.05 -7.77 18.07
CA HIS A 43 15.31 -8.54 19.08
C HIS A 43 15.58 -7.99 20.48
N VAL A 44 15.17 -6.73 20.68
CA VAL A 44 15.39 -6.01 21.94
C VAL A 44 14.87 -6.80 23.14
N GLY A 45 15.74 -6.98 24.13
CA GLY A 45 15.44 -7.75 25.35
C GLY A 45 15.79 -9.24 25.26
N TYR A 46 16.41 -9.69 24.17
CA TYR A 46 17.03 -11.00 24.05
C TYR A 46 18.56 -10.87 24.04
N SER A 47 19.26 -11.79 24.71
CA SER A 47 20.72 -11.90 24.65
C SER A 47 21.12 -13.24 24.04
N LEU A 48 22.05 -13.23 23.08
CA LEU A 48 22.56 -14.46 22.46
C LEU A 48 23.28 -15.36 23.47
N SER A 49 23.70 -14.83 24.62
CA SER A 49 24.28 -15.62 25.70
C SER A 49 23.29 -16.50 26.44
N GLU A 50 21.99 -16.18 26.39
CA GLU A 50 20.92 -16.90 27.11
C GLU A 50 20.47 -18.18 26.40
N GLY A 51 20.68 -18.24 25.08
CA GLY A 51 20.20 -19.34 24.25
C GLY A 51 18.71 -19.23 23.92
N HIS A 52 18.31 -19.84 22.82
CA HIS A 52 16.92 -19.91 22.39
C HIS A 52 16.36 -21.30 22.59
N LYS A 53 15.15 -21.40 23.12
CA LYS A 53 14.42 -22.66 23.27
C LYS A 53 13.34 -22.73 22.22
N ARG A 54 13.10 -23.94 21.69
CA ARG A 54 11.96 -24.25 20.84
C ARG A 54 10.96 -25.11 21.60
N ASP A 55 9.69 -24.89 21.32
CA ASP A 55 8.59 -25.74 21.81
C ASP A 55 7.40 -25.59 20.87
N LEU A 56 7.21 -26.58 20.00
CA LEU A 56 6.08 -26.68 19.08
C LEU A 56 5.05 -27.70 19.56
N ASP A 57 5.13 -28.22 20.80
CA ASP A 57 4.19 -29.24 21.28
C ASP A 57 2.83 -28.63 21.66
N PRO A 58 1.73 -28.92 20.93
CA PRO A 58 0.42 -28.34 21.22
C PRO A 58 -0.13 -28.74 22.60
N SER A 59 0.36 -29.82 23.21
CA SER A 59 -0.06 -30.23 24.55
C SER A 59 0.40 -29.27 25.65
N HIS A 60 1.38 -28.42 25.36
CA HIS A 60 1.86 -27.39 26.28
C HIS A 60 1.07 -26.08 26.21
N LEU A 61 0.09 -25.95 25.29
CA LEU A 61 -0.68 -24.71 25.13
C LEU A 61 -1.50 -24.32 26.37
N GLY A 62 -1.91 -25.27 27.21
CA GLY A 62 -2.77 -24.99 28.36
C GLY A 62 -4.09 -24.34 27.94
N ASP A 63 -4.45 -23.22 28.56
CA ASP A 63 -5.67 -22.47 28.22
C ASP A 63 -5.72 -22.00 26.76
N ALA A 64 -4.55 -21.82 26.13
CA ALA A 64 -4.44 -21.42 24.73
C ALA A 64 -4.90 -22.50 23.74
N ALA A 65 -5.19 -23.72 24.21
CA ALA A 65 -5.85 -24.76 23.43
C ALA A 65 -7.34 -24.48 23.19
N THR A 66 -7.93 -23.47 23.84
CA THR A 66 -9.34 -23.08 23.69
C THR A 66 -9.52 -21.91 22.72
N ASN A 67 -10.72 -21.76 22.18
CA ASN A 67 -11.06 -20.57 21.39
C ASN A 67 -11.37 -19.38 22.33
N PRO A 68 -10.62 -18.26 22.27
CA PRO A 68 -10.88 -17.04 23.05
C PRO A 68 -12.16 -16.31 22.62
N ASP A 69 -12.71 -16.62 21.43
CA ASP A 69 -13.98 -16.13 20.92
C ASP A 69 -14.88 -17.26 20.37
N PRO A 70 -15.45 -18.11 21.25
CA PRO A 70 -16.28 -19.25 20.83
C PRO A 70 -17.54 -18.85 20.05
N GLU A 71 -18.03 -17.62 20.27
CA GLU A 71 -19.22 -17.09 19.60
C GLU A 71 -18.91 -16.44 18.24
N GLY A 72 -17.62 -16.25 17.91
CA GLY A 72 -17.18 -15.64 16.65
C GLY A 72 -17.61 -14.18 16.47
N LYS A 73 -17.74 -13.43 17.57
CA LYS A 73 -18.24 -12.03 17.55
C LYS A 73 -17.14 -11.00 17.34
N PHE A 74 -15.90 -11.33 17.65
CA PHE A 74 -14.77 -10.41 17.70
C PHE A 74 -13.66 -10.82 16.74
N ILE A 75 -13.31 -12.11 16.65
CA ILE A 75 -12.17 -12.57 15.85
C ILE A 75 -12.65 -13.08 14.49
N ASN A 76 -12.18 -12.43 13.42
CA ASN A 76 -12.51 -12.79 12.04
C ASN A 76 -11.69 -14.00 11.57
N SER A 77 -10.39 -14.02 11.89
CA SER A 77 -9.48 -15.06 11.41
C SER A 77 -8.24 -15.18 12.29
N THR A 78 -7.68 -16.38 12.32
CA THR A 78 -6.42 -16.70 13.00
C THR A 78 -5.43 -17.28 12.00
N ARG A 79 -4.17 -16.86 12.09
CA ARG A 79 -3.10 -17.30 11.19
C ARG A 79 -1.77 -17.40 11.93
N ILE A 80 -1.07 -18.51 11.77
CA ILE A 80 0.27 -18.74 12.32
C ILE A 80 1.18 -19.21 11.19
N ARG A 81 2.31 -18.53 11.00
CA ARG A 81 3.36 -18.94 10.06
C ARG A 81 4.68 -19.19 10.76
N VAL A 82 5.50 -20.09 10.22
CA VAL A 82 6.92 -20.26 10.58
C VAL A 82 7.81 -20.28 9.33
N ALA A 83 9.05 -19.79 9.45
CA ALA A 83 10.09 -19.90 8.43
C ALA A 83 11.08 -21.03 8.77
N ARG A 84 11.47 -21.85 7.78
CA ARG A 84 12.44 -22.94 7.93
C ARG A 84 13.35 -23.01 6.69
N ASN A 85 14.61 -23.34 6.91
CA ASN A 85 15.63 -23.59 5.87
C ASN A 85 16.36 -24.91 6.17
N LEU A 86 16.81 -25.60 5.13
CA LEU A 86 17.42 -26.92 5.17
C LEU A 86 18.91 -26.83 5.46
N LYS A 87 19.39 -27.74 6.29
CA LYS A 87 20.81 -27.89 6.58
C LYS A 87 21.57 -28.39 5.36
N GLY A 88 22.77 -27.84 5.15
CA GLY A 88 23.66 -28.24 4.06
C GLY A 88 23.42 -27.52 2.73
N TYR A 89 22.49 -26.56 2.68
CA TYR A 89 22.30 -25.68 1.53
C TYR A 89 22.64 -24.22 1.89
N PRO A 90 23.10 -23.41 0.90
CA PRO A 90 23.08 -21.96 1.04
C PRO A 90 21.65 -21.45 1.21
N LEU A 91 21.47 -20.36 1.95
CA LEU A 91 20.17 -19.70 2.08
C LEU A 91 19.75 -19.09 0.72
N PRO A 92 18.47 -18.78 0.51
CA PRO A 92 17.92 -18.36 -0.78
C PRO A 92 18.69 -17.27 -1.54
N GLY A 93 19.37 -16.36 -0.83
CA GLY A 93 20.20 -15.32 -1.44
C GLY A 93 21.44 -15.86 -2.18
N SER A 94 21.98 -17.03 -1.83
CA SER A 94 23.21 -17.60 -2.42
C SER A 94 23.03 -19.00 -2.98
N VAL A 95 21.83 -19.56 -2.95
CA VAL A 95 21.55 -20.85 -3.59
C VAL A 95 21.74 -20.75 -5.11
N THR A 96 22.36 -21.77 -5.70
CA THR A 96 22.42 -21.94 -7.17
C THR A 96 21.07 -22.39 -7.72
N LYS A 97 20.90 -22.27 -9.04
CA LYS A 97 19.68 -22.73 -9.72
C LYS A 97 19.43 -24.23 -9.51
N GLU A 98 20.47 -25.05 -9.64
CA GLU A 98 20.42 -26.50 -9.47
C GLU A 98 20.10 -26.87 -8.03
N GLN A 99 20.76 -26.24 -7.05
CA GLN A 99 20.47 -26.47 -5.63
C GLN A 99 19.05 -26.03 -5.29
N ARG A 100 18.53 -24.92 -5.85
CA ARG A 100 17.15 -24.48 -5.61
C ARG A 100 16.14 -25.52 -6.10
N LYS A 101 16.38 -26.13 -7.26
CA LYS A 101 15.57 -27.24 -7.80
C LYS A 101 15.71 -28.53 -6.97
N GLU A 102 16.89 -28.79 -6.42
CA GLU A 102 17.11 -29.91 -5.50
C GLU A 102 16.34 -29.72 -4.18
N ILE A 103 16.39 -28.52 -3.59
CA ILE A 103 15.63 -28.11 -2.40
C ILE A 103 14.12 -28.24 -2.67
N GLU A 104 13.63 -27.70 -3.80
CA GLU A 104 12.24 -27.87 -4.24
C GLU A 104 11.85 -29.35 -4.25
N SER A 105 12.66 -30.20 -4.88
CA SER A 105 12.38 -31.64 -5.00
C SER A 105 12.28 -32.32 -3.64
N LYS A 106 13.20 -32.02 -2.71
CA LYS A 106 13.19 -32.57 -1.34
C LYS A 106 11.97 -32.11 -0.55
N ILE A 107 11.63 -30.83 -0.65
CA ILE A 107 10.47 -30.26 0.03
C ILE A 107 9.18 -30.89 -0.51
N VAL A 108 9.04 -31.01 -1.83
CA VAL A 108 7.88 -31.63 -2.48
C VAL A 108 7.74 -33.11 -2.12
N GLU A 109 8.85 -33.86 -2.02
CA GLU A 109 8.81 -35.25 -1.56
C GLU A 109 8.31 -35.35 -0.11
N ALA A 110 8.76 -34.46 0.78
CA ALA A 110 8.28 -34.41 2.15
C ALA A 110 6.80 -34.03 2.23
N LEU A 111 6.35 -33.04 1.44
CA LEU A 111 4.95 -32.61 1.38
C LEU A 111 4.01 -33.71 0.88
N LYS A 112 4.46 -34.55 -0.07
CA LYS A 112 3.69 -35.72 -0.55
C LYS A 112 3.44 -36.78 0.53
N SER A 113 4.22 -36.76 1.61
CA SER A 113 4.05 -37.68 2.74
C SER A 113 3.07 -37.17 3.81
N LEU A 114 2.51 -35.97 3.63
CA LEU A 114 1.46 -35.45 4.51
C LEU A 114 0.15 -36.21 4.29
N GLU A 115 -0.46 -36.65 5.38
CA GLU A 115 -1.69 -37.45 5.39
C GLU A 115 -2.83 -36.70 6.12
N GLY A 116 -4.04 -37.24 6.07
CA GLY A 116 -5.19 -36.70 6.79
C GLY A 116 -5.54 -35.27 6.36
N ASP A 117 -5.80 -34.38 7.33
CA ASP A 117 -6.13 -32.97 7.08
C ASP A 117 -4.97 -32.17 6.47
N LEU A 118 -3.74 -32.69 6.51
CA LEU A 118 -2.57 -32.03 5.93
C LEU A 118 -2.31 -32.45 4.47
N ALA A 119 -3.00 -33.47 3.97
CA ALA A 119 -2.84 -33.93 2.59
C ALA A 119 -3.29 -32.84 1.59
N GLY A 120 -2.52 -32.65 0.53
CA GLY A 120 -2.70 -31.53 -0.39
C GLY A 120 -1.97 -31.68 -1.71
N GLU A 121 -1.99 -30.60 -2.48
CA GLU A 121 -1.39 -30.53 -3.81
C GLU A 121 -0.31 -29.44 -3.87
N TYR A 122 0.74 -29.71 -4.67
CA TYR A 122 1.82 -28.76 -4.94
C TYR A 122 1.71 -28.19 -6.34
N TYR A 123 1.89 -26.88 -6.44
CA TYR A 123 1.77 -26.08 -7.65
C TYR A 123 3.10 -25.34 -7.90
N PRO A 124 3.97 -25.86 -8.79
CA PRO A 124 5.21 -25.19 -9.16
C PRO A 124 4.92 -23.92 -9.97
N LEU A 125 5.65 -22.82 -9.72
CA LEU A 125 5.40 -21.52 -10.34
C LEU A 125 5.80 -21.47 -11.83
N ASP A 126 6.85 -22.20 -12.22
CA ASP A 126 7.40 -22.19 -13.58
C ASP A 126 6.54 -22.94 -14.61
N THR A 127 5.74 -23.91 -14.16
CA THR A 127 4.81 -24.66 -15.01
C THR A 127 3.33 -24.46 -14.64
N MET A 128 3.01 -23.45 -13.84
CA MET A 128 1.63 -23.12 -13.44
C MET A 128 0.84 -22.57 -14.62
N ASP A 129 -0.33 -23.17 -14.91
CA ASP A 129 -1.29 -22.60 -15.85
C ASP A 129 -2.02 -21.38 -15.29
N ASP A 130 -2.55 -20.53 -16.17
CA ASP A 130 -3.18 -19.26 -15.80
C ASP A 130 -4.42 -19.47 -14.91
N ALA A 131 -5.23 -20.51 -15.15
CA ALA A 131 -6.42 -20.78 -14.35
C ALA A 131 -6.07 -21.17 -12.90
N THR A 132 -5.00 -21.93 -12.71
CA THR A 132 -4.48 -22.27 -11.39
C THR A 132 -3.85 -21.05 -10.72
N ARG A 133 -3.13 -20.23 -11.48
CA ARG A 133 -2.57 -18.96 -11.00
C ARG A 133 -3.67 -18.04 -10.47
N GLU A 134 -4.70 -17.78 -11.26
CA GLU A 134 -5.85 -16.95 -10.88
C GLU A 134 -6.56 -17.47 -9.63
N ARG A 135 -6.79 -18.79 -9.55
CA ARG A 135 -7.40 -19.41 -8.35
C ARG A 135 -6.55 -19.17 -7.10
N LEU A 136 -5.23 -19.37 -7.19
CA LEU A 136 -4.32 -19.14 -6.06
C LEU A 136 -4.20 -17.65 -5.70
N GLU A 137 -4.40 -16.73 -6.65
CA GLU A 137 -4.50 -15.29 -6.36
C GLU A 137 -5.78 -14.94 -5.62
N GLN A 138 -6.92 -15.48 -6.05
CA GLN A 138 -8.23 -15.29 -5.40
C GLN A 138 -8.23 -15.84 -3.97
N ASP A 139 -7.58 -16.98 -3.74
CA ASP A 139 -7.42 -17.57 -2.41
C ASP A 139 -6.42 -16.80 -1.53
N HIS A 140 -5.75 -15.77 -2.06
CA HIS A 140 -4.64 -15.07 -1.43
C HIS A 140 -3.44 -15.99 -1.06
N PHE A 141 -3.23 -17.05 -1.82
CA PHE A 141 -2.17 -18.03 -1.62
C PHE A 141 -0.95 -17.77 -2.50
N LEU A 142 -1.11 -17.10 -3.65
CA LEU A 142 0.00 -16.82 -4.56
C LEU A 142 0.92 -15.73 -4.01
N PHE A 143 2.22 -16.03 -3.92
CA PHE A 143 3.26 -15.03 -3.72
C PHE A 143 3.83 -14.56 -5.07
N ARG A 144 4.24 -13.29 -5.14
CA ARG A 144 4.69 -12.63 -6.38
C ARG A 144 6.16 -12.22 -6.26
N LYS A 145 6.78 -11.94 -7.41
CA LYS A 145 8.13 -11.38 -7.43
C LYS A 145 8.07 -9.97 -6.86
N GLU A 146 8.73 -9.75 -5.73
CA GLU A 146 8.88 -8.40 -5.20
C GLU A 146 10.14 -7.74 -5.78
N HIS A 147 10.11 -6.42 -5.92
CA HIS A 147 11.26 -5.63 -6.38
C HIS A 147 11.93 -4.85 -5.22
N GLY A 148 11.84 -5.38 -4.00
CA GLY A 148 12.29 -4.75 -2.75
C GLY A 148 13.66 -5.22 -2.24
N TYR A 149 13.90 -5.07 -0.93
CA TYR A 149 15.19 -5.33 -0.27
C TYR A 149 15.79 -6.72 -0.56
N PHE A 150 14.94 -7.75 -0.66
CA PHE A 150 15.37 -9.13 -0.93
C PHE A 150 15.94 -9.33 -2.34
N ALA A 151 15.59 -8.48 -3.31
CA ALA A 151 16.20 -8.50 -4.65
C ALA A 151 17.70 -8.17 -4.58
N PHE A 152 18.09 -7.16 -3.80
CA PHE A 152 19.50 -6.80 -3.60
C PHE A 152 20.29 -7.91 -2.91
N GLY A 153 19.61 -8.75 -2.13
CA GLY A 153 20.17 -9.92 -1.46
C GLY A 153 20.32 -11.17 -2.32
N GLY A 154 19.86 -11.13 -3.58
CA GLY A 154 19.91 -12.27 -4.50
C GLY A 154 18.78 -13.30 -4.35
N VAL A 155 17.79 -13.06 -3.47
CA VAL A 155 16.71 -14.01 -3.15
C VAL A 155 15.83 -14.32 -4.36
N TYR A 156 15.66 -13.36 -5.27
CA TYR A 156 14.77 -13.47 -6.44
C TYR A 156 15.46 -13.84 -7.76
N ARG A 157 16.70 -14.36 -7.71
CA ARG A 157 17.38 -14.93 -8.89
C ARG A 157 16.61 -16.11 -9.47
N ASP A 158 16.65 -16.28 -10.79
CA ASP A 158 15.95 -17.35 -11.53
C ASP A 158 14.46 -17.45 -11.21
N TRP A 159 13.78 -16.31 -11.06
CA TRP A 159 12.39 -16.24 -10.59
C TRP A 159 11.45 -17.20 -11.35
N GLY A 160 10.59 -17.89 -10.60
CA GLY A 160 9.70 -18.93 -11.09
C GLY A 160 10.29 -20.34 -10.95
N GLU A 161 11.58 -20.52 -11.27
CA GLU A 161 12.22 -21.82 -11.18
C GLU A 161 12.55 -22.20 -9.73
N GLY A 162 12.23 -23.45 -9.36
CA GLY A 162 12.49 -23.97 -8.03
C GLY A 162 11.47 -23.50 -6.99
N ARG A 163 10.39 -22.84 -7.39
CA ARG A 163 9.46 -22.15 -6.50
C ARG A 163 8.05 -22.68 -6.70
N GLY A 164 7.27 -22.69 -5.64
CA GLY A 164 5.88 -23.14 -5.75
C GLY A 164 5.13 -23.08 -4.44
N ILE A 165 3.89 -23.53 -4.51
CA ILE A 165 2.93 -23.41 -3.43
C ILE A 165 2.33 -24.79 -3.18
N PHE A 166 2.27 -25.19 -1.92
CA PHE A 166 1.46 -26.34 -1.49
C PHE A 166 0.31 -25.86 -0.65
N HIS A 167 -0.89 -26.42 -0.82
CA HIS A 167 -1.94 -26.27 0.18
C HIS A 167 -2.75 -27.56 0.34
N ASN A 168 -3.28 -27.77 1.56
CA ASN A 168 -4.18 -28.88 1.84
C ASN A 168 -5.56 -28.68 1.17
N ALA A 169 -6.36 -29.75 1.09
CA ALA A 169 -7.69 -29.71 0.49
C ALA A 169 -8.64 -28.71 1.19
N ALA A 170 -8.50 -28.56 2.51
CA ALA A 170 -9.32 -27.64 3.31
C ALA A 170 -8.89 -26.17 3.21
N LYS A 171 -7.78 -25.86 2.53
CA LYS A 171 -7.22 -24.50 2.43
C LYS A 171 -6.89 -23.86 3.79
N THR A 172 -6.50 -24.68 4.76
CA THR A 172 -6.17 -24.29 6.14
C THR A 172 -4.70 -24.54 6.52
N PHE A 173 -3.93 -25.17 5.62
CA PHE A 173 -2.49 -25.38 5.71
C PHE A 173 -1.84 -25.12 4.36
N LEU A 174 -0.81 -24.27 4.33
CA LEU A 174 -0.18 -23.72 3.14
C LEU A 174 1.34 -23.68 3.33
N VAL A 175 2.11 -24.02 2.30
CA VAL A 175 3.58 -23.88 2.30
C VAL A 175 4.01 -23.12 1.05
N TRP A 176 4.72 -22.01 1.24
CA TRP A 176 5.48 -21.38 0.16
C TRP A 176 6.88 -21.96 0.12
N VAL A 177 7.32 -22.35 -1.07
CA VAL A 177 8.61 -22.97 -1.32
C VAL A 177 9.53 -22.01 -2.08
N ASN A 178 10.72 -21.76 -1.52
CA ASN A 178 11.78 -20.90 -2.08
C ASN A 178 11.35 -19.44 -2.38
N GLU A 179 10.59 -18.83 -1.46
CA GLU A 179 10.17 -17.42 -1.57
C GLU A 179 11.21 -16.48 -0.96
N GLU A 180 11.13 -16.18 0.35
CA GLU A 180 12.14 -15.45 1.13
C GLU A 180 13.10 -16.41 1.88
N ASP A 181 12.52 -17.49 2.37
CA ASP A 181 13.14 -18.66 2.97
C ASP A 181 12.78 -19.88 2.12
N GLU A 182 13.50 -20.99 2.28
CA GLU A 182 13.22 -22.23 1.55
C GLU A 182 11.81 -22.76 1.84
N MET A 183 11.32 -22.59 3.08
CA MET A 183 9.95 -22.92 3.47
C MET A 183 9.33 -21.84 4.35
N ARG A 184 8.15 -21.37 3.95
CA ARG A 184 7.23 -20.62 4.81
C ARG A 184 5.96 -21.44 5.01
N ILE A 185 5.85 -22.06 6.18
CA ILE A 185 4.80 -23.00 6.55
C ILE A 185 3.72 -22.23 7.32
N ILE A 186 2.47 -22.32 6.89
CA ILE A 186 1.37 -21.48 7.33
C ILE A 186 0.17 -22.36 7.68
N SER A 187 -0.43 -22.12 8.84
CA SER A 187 -1.73 -22.65 9.22
C SER A 187 -2.66 -21.47 9.47
N MET A 188 -3.89 -21.54 8.97
CA MET A 188 -4.88 -20.48 9.12
C MET A 188 -6.32 -21.00 9.01
N GLN A 189 -7.26 -20.27 9.60
CA GLN A 189 -8.70 -20.48 9.42
C GLN A 189 -9.49 -19.24 9.88
N PRO A 190 -10.78 -19.11 9.49
CA PRO A 190 -11.70 -18.16 10.10
C PRO A 190 -11.90 -18.41 11.61
N GLY A 191 -12.25 -17.36 12.36
CA GLY A 191 -12.48 -17.42 13.80
C GLY A 191 -11.21 -17.37 14.65
N GLY A 192 -11.40 -17.53 15.97
CA GLY A 192 -10.37 -17.27 16.99
C GLY A 192 -9.58 -18.47 17.49
N ASP A 193 -9.80 -19.69 16.99
CA ASP A 193 -9.22 -20.91 17.56
C ASP A 193 -7.70 -21.04 17.32
N VAL A 194 -6.92 -20.32 18.13
CA VAL A 194 -5.46 -20.33 18.13
C VAL A 194 -4.92 -21.74 18.36
N GLY A 195 -5.56 -22.52 19.23
CA GLY A 195 -5.16 -23.88 19.56
C GLY A 195 -5.21 -24.81 18.35
N ALA A 196 -6.33 -24.83 17.63
CA ALA A 196 -6.48 -25.65 16.43
C ALA A 196 -5.49 -25.25 15.31
N VAL A 197 -5.31 -23.94 15.10
CA VAL A 197 -4.36 -23.43 14.10
C VAL A 197 -2.93 -23.82 14.44
N PHE A 198 -2.53 -23.68 15.71
CA PHE A 198 -1.21 -24.05 16.19
C PHE A 198 -1.00 -25.57 16.11
N ALA A 199 -1.96 -26.38 16.55
CA ALA A 199 -1.85 -27.83 16.52
C ALA A 199 -1.62 -28.36 15.09
N ARG A 200 -2.40 -27.86 14.12
CA ARG A 200 -2.23 -28.21 12.70
C ARG A 200 -0.86 -27.77 12.16
N LEU A 201 -0.39 -26.58 12.54
CA LEU A 201 0.95 -26.12 12.15
C LEU A 201 2.04 -27.04 12.73
N SER A 202 1.97 -27.35 14.02
CA SER A 202 2.92 -28.20 14.72
C SER A 202 2.97 -29.60 14.15
N GLU A 203 1.81 -30.19 13.83
CA GLU A 203 1.73 -31.50 13.19
C GLU A 203 2.41 -31.48 11.82
N GLY A 204 2.12 -30.48 10.99
CA GLY A 204 2.74 -30.30 9.68
C GLY A 204 4.25 -30.10 9.76
N VAL A 205 4.72 -29.24 10.66
CA VAL A 205 6.16 -29.01 10.87
C VAL A 205 6.85 -30.29 11.38
N ALA A 206 6.26 -30.99 12.34
CA ALA A 206 6.82 -32.25 12.87
C ALA A 206 6.84 -33.37 11.83
N ALA A 207 5.86 -33.42 10.92
CA ALA A 207 5.86 -34.36 9.81
C ALA A 207 6.98 -34.05 8.80
N LEU A 208 7.20 -32.77 8.49
CA LEU A 208 8.26 -32.31 7.61
C LEU A 208 9.65 -32.51 8.23
N GLU A 209 9.84 -32.21 9.52
CA GLU A 209 11.11 -32.43 10.25
C GLU A 209 11.55 -33.91 10.31
N LYS A 210 10.63 -34.87 10.14
CA LYS A 210 11.00 -36.29 10.03
C LYS A 210 11.72 -36.63 8.71
N LYS A 211 11.61 -35.76 7.70
CA LYS A 211 12.14 -35.96 6.35
C LYS A 211 13.19 -34.92 5.96
N LEU A 212 13.12 -33.74 6.57
CA LEU A 212 13.92 -32.58 6.28
C LEU A 212 14.69 -32.17 7.54
N ASP A 213 15.99 -31.92 7.39
CA ASP A 213 16.84 -31.46 8.49
C ASP A 213 16.88 -29.93 8.46
N PHE A 214 16.24 -29.26 9.42
CA PHE A 214 16.20 -27.80 9.49
C PHE A 214 17.41 -27.21 10.22
N ILE A 215 17.89 -26.06 9.75
CA ILE A 215 18.97 -25.33 10.42
C ILE A 215 18.47 -24.81 11.77
N PHE A 216 19.13 -25.23 12.85
CA PHE A 216 18.86 -24.76 14.21
C PHE A 216 20.19 -24.48 14.93
N ASP A 217 20.29 -23.29 15.52
CA ASP A 217 21.41 -22.86 16.36
C ASP A 217 20.94 -22.60 17.80
N ASP A 218 21.63 -23.16 18.79
CA ASP A 218 21.20 -23.06 20.20
C ASP A 218 21.08 -21.61 20.71
N LYS A 219 21.75 -20.64 20.07
CA LYS A 219 21.67 -19.22 20.42
C LYS A 219 20.64 -18.46 19.61
N ARG A 220 20.32 -18.88 18.38
CA ARG A 220 19.52 -18.12 17.42
C ARG A 220 18.23 -18.82 17.01
N GLY A 221 17.99 -20.03 17.52
CA GLY A 221 16.86 -20.87 17.11
C GLY A 221 16.96 -21.31 15.67
N TYR A 222 15.81 -21.44 15.00
CA TYR A 222 15.74 -21.70 13.58
C TYR A 222 16.33 -20.53 12.78
N ILE A 223 17.18 -20.86 11.81
CA ILE A 223 17.87 -19.86 10.99
C ILE A 223 17.03 -19.50 9.76
N ALA A 224 17.00 -18.19 9.47
CA ALA A 224 16.28 -17.56 8.36
C ALA A 224 17.22 -16.67 7.55
N SER A 225 16.87 -16.37 6.30
CA SER A 225 17.60 -15.41 5.46
C SER A 225 17.73 -14.04 6.13
N CYS A 226 16.63 -13.56 6.73
CA CYS A 226 16.59 -12.28 7.41
C CYS A 226 16.72 -12.46 8.93
N PRO A 227 17.63 -11.73 9.62
CA PRO A 227 17.72 -11.73 11.08
C PRO A 227 16.41 -11.41 11.80
N SER A 228 15.46 -10.75 11.14
CA SER A 228 14.15 -10.49 11.74
C SER A 228 13.30 -11.74 11.93
N ASN A 229 13.58 -12.85 11.23
CA ASN A 229 12.77 -14.08 11.21
C ASN A 229 13.48 -15.29 11.86
N ILE A 230 14.58 -15.09 12.58
CA ILE A 230 15.24 -16.17 13.34
C ILE A 230 14.55 -16.42 14.69
N GLY A 231 14.90 -17.50 15.37
CA GLY A 231 14.33 -17.92 16.65
C GLY A 231 13.27 -18.98 16.44
N THR A 232 12.04 -18.68 16.83
CA THR A 232 10.86 -19.49 16.47
C THR A 232 10.60 -19.47 14.96
N GLY A 233 11.04 -18.41 14.28
CA GLY A 233 10.60 -18.06 12.92
C GLY A 233 9.10 -17.77 12.83
N MET A 234 8.42 -17.65 13.97
CA MET A 234 6.97 -17.61 14.04
C MET A 234 6.43 -16.19 13.87
N ARG A 235 5.34 -16.05 13.11
CA ARG A 235 4.41 -14.93 13.23
C ARG A 235 3.01 -15.48 13.40
N ALA A 236 2.50 -15.41 14.62
CA ALA A 236 1.12 -15.71 14.97
C ALA A 236 0.30 -14.40 14.97
N SER A 237 -0.94 -14.44 14.49
CA SER A 237 -1.79 -13.26 14.39
C SER A 237 -3.29 -13.63 14.49
N VAL A 238 -4.07 -12.74 15.11
CA VAL A 238 -5.53 -12.72 14.99
C VAL A 238 -5.99 -11.40 14.38
N HIS A 239 -6.95 -11.46 13.46
CA HIS A 239 -7.70 -10.29 13.02
C HIS A 239 -8.92 -10.12 13.92
N ILE A 240 -8.91 -9.10 14.77
CA ILE A 240 -9.87 -8.92 15.85
C ILE A 240 -10.52 -7.53 15.81
N ASN A 241 -11.85 -7.50 15.98
CA ASN A 241 -12.66 -6.28 16.02
C ASN A 241 -12.77 -5.75 17.46
N LEU A 242 -12.18 -4.58 17.70
CA LEU A 242 -12.01 -3.88 18.98
C LEU A 242 -12.32 -2.37 18.84
N PRO A 243 -13.54 -1.98 18.43
CA PRO A 243 -13.86 -0.58 18.11
C PRO A 243 -13.85 0.35 19.34
N LEU A 244 -14.04 -0.17 20.56
CA LEU A 244 -13.98 0.61 21.80
C LEU A 244 -12.63 0.45 22.49
N ALA A 245 -12.14 -0.78 22.63
CA ALA A 245 -10.87 -1.08 23.28
C ALA A 245 -9.68 -0.41 22.59
N SER A 246 -9.74 -0.20 21.27
CA SER A 246 -8.71 0.55 20.51
C SER A 246 -8.55 2.02 20.91
N LYS A 247 -9.56 2.60 21.56
CA LYS A 247 -9.54 3.97 22.08
C LYS A 247 -9.16 4.02 23.55
N ASP A 248 -9.08 2.88 24.22
CA ASP A 248 -8.78 2.77 25.64
C ASP A 248 -7.27 2.50 25.86
N PRO A 249 -6.57 3.30 26.70
CA PRO A 249 -5.14 3.13 26.95
C PRO A 249 -4.78 1.75 27.52
N ARG A 250 -5.73 1.02 28.12
CA ARG A 250 -5.52 -0.35 28.62
C ARG A 250 -5.20 -1.34 27.51
N MET A 251 -5.66 -1.12 26.27
CA MET A 251 -5.29 -1.99 25.15
C MET A 251 -3.77 -2.01 24.93
N LYS A 252 -3.13 -0.83 24.97
CA LYS A 252 -1.67 -0.74 24.84
C LYS A 252 -0.97 -1.46 26.00
N ALA A 253 -1.45 -1.28 27.23
CA ALA A 253 -0.88 -1.93 28.40
C ALA A 253 -0.98 -3.47 28.32
N ILE A 254 -2.13 -4.01 27.89
CA ILE A 254 -2.32 -5.45 27.66
C ILE A 254 -1.34 -5.97 26.60
N CYS A 255 -1.20 -5.23 25.49
CA CYS A 255 -0.31 -5.63 24.40
C CYS A 255 1.16 -5.62 24.85
N ASP A 256 1.61 -4.54 25.51
CA ASP A 256 2.99 -4.41 25.98
C ASP A 256 3.38 -5.52 26.98
N GLU A 257 2.47 -5.87 27.91
CA GLU A 257 2.68 -6.91 28.93
C GLU A 257 2.90 -8.30 28.31
N LEU A 258 2.23 -8.57 27.18
CA LEU A 258 2.24 -9.87 26.50
C LEU A 258 3.14 -9.88 25.25
N TYR A 259 3.96 -8.84 25.06
CA TYR A 259 4.83 -8.68 23.90
C TYR A 259 4.09 -8.72 22.55
N LEU A 260 2.86 -8.20 22.54
CA LEU A 260 2.02 -8.09 21.36
C LEU A 260 2.12 -6.70 20.74
N GLN A 261 1.87 -6.61 19.44
CA GLN A 261 1.78 -5.37 18.70
C GLN A 261 0.44 -5.32 17.93
N PRO A 262 -0.32 -4.22 18.05
CA PRO A 262 -1.48 -3.97 17.20
C PRO A 262 -1.06 -3.30 15.89
N ARG A 263 -1.60 -3.78 14.77
CA ARG A 263 -1.40 -3.22 13.42
C ARG A 263 -2.74 -3.13 12.69
N GLY A 264 -2.78 -2.41 11.57
CA GLY A 264 -3.91 -2.51 10.64
C GLY A 264 -4.08 -3.92 10.10
N ALA A 265 -5.28 -4.27 9.65
CA ALA A 265 -5.61 -5.62 9.16
C ALA A 265 -5.01 -5.95 7.77
N HIS A 266 -4.23 -5.05 7.16
CA HIS A 266 -3.74 -5.17 5.77
C HIS A 266 -2.21 -5.34 5.66
N GLY A 267 -1.53 -5.75 6.73
CA GLY A 267 -0.12 -6.19 6.68
C GLY A 267 0.84 -5.39 7.57
N GLU A 268 2.14 -5.72 7.50
CA GLU A 268 3.20 -5.20 8.40
C GLU A 268 3.39 -3.67 8.35
N HIS A 269 2.82 -3.01 7.33
CA HIS A 269 2.93 -1.56 7.10
C HIS A 269 1.58 -0.83 7.08
N SER A 270 0.48 -1.49 7.46
CA SER A 270 -0.84 -0.85 7.48
C SER A 270 -1.09 -0.09 8.80
N GLU A 271 -1.63 1.14 8.69
CA GLU A 271 -1.98 1.96 9.87
C GLU A 271 -2.99 1.25 10.77
N ALA A 272 -2.87 1.46 12.09
CA ALA A 272 -3.74 0.89 13.11
C ALA A 272 -5.24 1.14 12.78
N GLY A 273 -6.04 0.07 12.84
CA GLY A 273 -7.31 -0.12 12.12
C GLY A 273 -8.29 1.05 12.05
N ALA A 274 -8.41 1.65 10.86
CA ALA A 274 -9.62 2.35 10.46
C ALA A 274 -10.77 1.33 10.37
N GLY A 275 -11.74 1.41 11.28
CA GLY A 275 -12.90 0.50 11.34
C GLY A 275 -12.93 -0.45 12.54
N GLY A 276 -11.95 -0.39 13.45
CA GLY A 276 -11.95 -1.20 14.68
C GLY A 276 -11.34 -2.59 14.53
N VAL A 277 -10.93 -3.04 13.34
CA VAL A 277 -10.27 -4.35 13.14
C VAL A 277 -8.75 -4.21 13.19
N PHE A 278 -8.10 -5.03 14.01
CA PHE A 278 -6.65 -5.02 14.23
C PHE A 278 -6.02 -6.39 13.93
N ASP A 279 -4.82 -6.38 13.36
CA ASP A 279 -3.90 -7.52 13.41
C ASP A 279 -3.13 -7.45 14.74
N ILE A 280 -3.44 -8.37 15.66
CA ILE A 280 -2.71 -8.53 16.92
C ILE A 280 -1.74 -9.69 16.77
N SER A 281 -0.45 -9.44 16.97
CA SER A 281 0.60 -10.45 16.83
C SER A 281 1.72 -10.29 17.87
N PRO A 282 2.37 -11.37 18.33
CA PRO A 282 3.62 -11.25 19.07
C PRO A 282 4.69 -10.57 18.21
N TYR A 283 5.42 -9.60 18.78
CA TYR A 283 6.56 -8.99 18.08
C TYR A 283 7.87 -9.75 18.31
N LYS A 284 7.97 -10.49 19.43
CA LYS A 284 9.12 -11.34 19.75
C LYS A 284 9.12 -12.60 18.89
N ARG A 285 10.32 -13.00 18.47
CA ARG A 285 10.60 -14.29 17.82
C ARG A 285 11.74 -15.03 18.49
N LEU A 286 12.67 -14.29 19.11
CA LEU A 286 13.68 -14.77 20.04
C LEU A 286 13.25 -14.50 21.50
N GLY A 287 13.77 -15.32 22.41
CA GLY A 287 13.48 -15.26 23.85
C GLY A 287 12.13 -15.82 24.30
N LEU A 288 11.28 -16.27 23.38
CA LEU A 288 10.04 -17.02 23.67
C LEU A 288 9.99 -18.28 22.79
N THR A 289 9.40 -19.37 23.27
CA THR A 289 9.10 -20.55 22.45
C THR A 289 7.87 -20.32 21.56
N GLU A 290 7.62 -21.21 20.60
CA GLU A 290 6.42 -21.16 19.76
C GLU A 290 5.13 -21.28 20.59
N VAL A 291 5.10 -22.18 21.58
CA VAL A 291 3.99 -22.31 22.55
C VAL A 291 3.78 -21.01 23.33
N GLU A 292 4.84 -20.39 23.85
CA GLU A 292 4.73 -19.13 24.60
C GLU A 292 4.20 -17.98 23.71
N CYS A 293 4.60 -17.92 22.44
CA CYS A 293 4.03 -16.98 21.47
C CYS A 293 2.53 -17.21 21.24
N ALA A 294 2.09 -18.47 21.10
CA ALA A 294 0.68 -18.81 20.94
C ALA A 294 -0.15 -18.50 22.21
N GLN A 295 0.42 -18.78 23.39
CA GLN A 295 -0.17 -18.43 24.68
C GLN A 295 -0.35 -16.91 24.84
N ALA A 296 0.69 -16.13 24.53
CA ALA A 296 0.63 -14.67 24.59
C ALA A 296 -0.46 -14.12 23.66
N LEU A 297 -0.56 -14.66 22.43
CA LEU A 297 -1.59 -14.26 21.47
C LEU A 297 -3.01 -14.58 21.99
N HIS A 298 -3.23 -15.79 22.49
CA HIS A 298 -4.52 -16.20 23.04
C HIS A 298 -4.92 -15.38 24.27
N GLN A 299 -4.00 -15.19 25.22
CA GLN A 299 -4.24 -14.41 26.43
C GLN A 299 -4.51 -12.95 26.10
N GLY A 300 -3.78 -12.39 25.13
CA GLY A 300 -3.99 -11.03 24.63
C GLY A 300 -5.36 -10.87 24.01
N ALA A 301 -5.73 -11.76 23.08
CA ALA A 301 -7.05 -11.75 22.47
C ALA A 301 -8.17 -11.84 23.52
N SER A 302 -8.05 -12.77 24.47
CA SER A 302 -9.02 -12.94 25.57
C SER A 302 -9.20 -11.67 26.41
N ARG A 303 -8.09 -11.03 26.80
CA ARG A 303 -8.11 -9.79 27.61
C ARG A 303 -8.65 -8.60 26.83
N LEU A 304 -8.33 -8.50 25.54
CA LEU A 304 -8.83 -7.44 24.67
C LEU A 304 -10.33 -7.59 24.41
N ILE A 305 -10.84 -8.82 24.21
CA ILE A 305 -12.28 -9.09 24.10
C ILE A 305 -13.00 -8.75 25.41
N ALA A 306 -12.42 -9.11 26.56
CA ALA A 306 -13.00 -8.77 27.85
C ALA A 306 -13.10 -7.25 28.05
N LEU A 307 -12.05 -6.50 27.67
CA LEU A 307 -12.04 -5.03 27.69
C LEU A 307 -13.09 -4.45 26.74
N GLU A 308 -13.20 -4.97 25.52
CA GLU A 308 -14.21 -4.54 24.55
C GLU A 308 -15.63 -4.76 25.11
N LYS A 309 -15.91 -5.94 25.69
CA LYS A 309 -17.21 -6.24 26.33
C LYS A 309 -17.50 -5.33 27.53
N GLU A 310 -16.50 -5.03 28.35
CA GLU A 310 -16.62 -4.09 29.48
C GLU A 310 -17.03 -2.70 28.98
N LEU A 311 -16.36 -2.19 27.94
CA LEU A 311 -16.64 -0.88 27.35
C LEU A 311 -18.00 -0.85 26.66
N GLN A 312 -18.40 -1.94 25.99
CA GLN A 312 -19.73 -2.09 25.39
C GLN A 312 -20.83 -2.06 26.47
N ALA A 313 -20.63 -2.77 27.60
CA ALA A 313 -21.59 -2.77 28.71
C ALA A 313 -21.70 -1.40 29.39
N ALA A 314 -20.58 -0.67 29.54
CA ALA A 314 -20.58 0.70 30.05
C ALA A 314 -21.31 1.68 29.13
N ALA A 315 -21.23 1.48 27.81
CA ALA A 315 -21.96 2.26 26.82
C ALA A 315 -23.47 1.90 26.76
N GLY A 316 -23.83 0.63 27.01
CA GLY A 316 -25.21 0.11 27.00
C GLY A 316 -26.06 0.40 28.25
N GLY A 317 -25.59 1.21 29.19
CA GLY A 317 -26.35 1.66 30.37
C GLY A 317 -27.46 2.69 30.08
N ALA A 318 -27.57 3.16 28.83
CA ALA A 318 -28.66 4.03 28.36
C ALA A 318 -29.45 3.32 27.25
N ALA A 319 -30.66 2.89 27.58
CA ALA A 319 -31.71 2.31 26.73
C ALA A 319 -31.48 0.87 26.20
N ALA A 320 -32.22 -0.07 26.80
CA ALA A 320 -32.36 -1.45 26.34
C ALA A 320 -33.71 -1.66 25.62
N GLY A 321 -33.68 -2.34 24.46
CA GLY A 321 -34.78 -3.20 24.00
C GLY A 321 -35.09 -3.23 22.50
N ALA A 322 -34.50 -4.19 21.78
CA ALA A 322 -35.15 -5.21 20.91
C ALA A 322 -34.18 -5.66 19.80
N GLY A 323 -34.10 -6.97 19.56
CA GLY A 323 -33.02 -7.59 18.77
C GLY A 323 -33.36 -7.96 17.33
N GLY A 324 -32.31 -8.41 16.64
CA GLY A 324 -32.34 -9.28 15.47
C GLY A 324 -32.60 -8.59 14.14
N ASP A 325 -31.54 -8.09 13.52
CA ASP A 325 -31.03 -8.49 12.20
C ASP A 325 -29.83 -7.57 11.86
N ALA A 326 -28.91 -8.06 11.06
CA ALA A 326 -27.76 -7.27 10.63
C ALA A 326 -28.24 -6.15 9.69
N GLU A 327 -28.44 -4.93 10.21
CA GLU A 327 -28.25 -3.67 9.49
C GLU A 327 -28.53 -2.42 10.34
N GLU A 328 -28.06 -1.29 9.81
CA GLU A 328 -28.22 0.11 10.19
C GLU A 328 -27.41 0.64 11.39
N VAL A 329 -26.41 1.44 11.02
CA VAL A 329 -25.73 2.38 11.91
C VAL A 329 -26.78 3.39 12.37
N ASP A 330 -27.14 3.37 13.65
CA ASP A 330 -27.99 4.39 14.25
C ASP A 330 -27.28 5.76 14.19
N GLU A 331 -27.68 6.57 13.22
CA GLU A 331 -27.18 7.92 12.94
C GLU A 331 -27.67 9.00 13.95
N ALA A 332 -28.38 8.64 15.02
CA ALA A 332 -29.00 9.61 15.93
C ALA A 332 -28.48 9.59 17.38
N ALA A 333 -27.18 9.81 17.56
CA ALA A 333 -26.65 10.38 18.81
C ALA A 333 -25.41 11.26 18.56
N ILE A 334 -25.63 12.44 17.96
CA ILE A 334 -24.70 13.58 18.09
C ILE A 334 -25.43 14.66 18.89
N PRO A 335 -24.79 15.14 19.97
CA PRO A 335 -24.35 16.52 19.88
C PRO A 335 -22.94 16.67 20.44
N ILE A 336 -22.01 17.15 19.61
CA ILE A 336 -21.21 18.30 20.00
C ILE A 336 -21.20 19.27 18.82
N ALA A 337 -22.38 19.80 18.47
CA ALA A 337 -22.48 20.92 17.52
C ALA A 337 -22.16 22.29 18.17
N HIS A 338 -21.96 22.32 19.50
CA HIS A 338 -21.85 23.58 20.26
C HIS A 338 -20.57 23.74 21.09
N GLU A 339 -19.70 22.74 21.16
CA GLU A 339 -18.37 22.90 21.77
C GLU A 339 -17.29 22.78 20.71
N TYR A 340 -16.30 23.66 20.81
CA TYR A 340 -15.14 23.68 19.93
C TYR A 340 -14.45 22.30 19.90
N PRO A 341 -14.24 21.69 18.72
CA PRO A 341 -13.71 20.33 18.62
C PRO A 341 -12.28 20.25 19.16
N SER A 342 -11.99 19.20 19.95
CA SER A 342 -10.63 18.90 20.37
C SER A 342 -9.89 18.19 19.23
N ILE A 343 -8.92 18.89 18.62
CA ILE A 343 -8.03 18.33 17.61
C ILE A 343 -6.63 18.15 18.24
N PRO A 344 -6.02 16.96 18.20
CA PRO A 344 -4.73 16.67 18.84
C PRO A 344 -3.60 17.66 18.49
N ASP A 345 -2.78 18.02 19.49
CA ASP A 345 -1.70 19.00 19.33
C ASP A 345 -0.57 18.56 18.38
N ASP A 346 -0.40 17.27 18.14
CA ASP A 346 0.56 16.68 17.19
C ASP A 346 0.05 16.65 15.73
N THR A 347 -1.21 17.05 15.49
CA THR A 347 -1.79 17.12 14.15
C THR A 347 -1.33 18.36 13.37
N ASN A 348 -1.16 18.23 12.05
CA ASN A 348 -0.78 19.32 11.14
C ASN A 348 -1.78 19.53 9.98
N SER A 349 -3.05 19.22 10.18
CA SER A 349 -4.11 19.41 9.16
C SER A 349 -4.45 20.89 8.96
N LEU A 350 -4.88 21.24 7.74
CA LEU A 350 -5.34 22.59 7.42
C LEU A 350 -6.58 22.98 8.23
N LEU A 351 -7.48 22.02 8.52
CA LEU A 351 -8.57 22.25 9.48
C LEU A 351 -8.03 22.78 10.81
N LYS A 352 -7.05 22.10 11.42
CA LYS A 352 -6.51 22.51 12.72
C LYS A 352 -5.82 23.87 12.65
N GLN A 353 -5.11 24.14 11.55
CA GLN A 353 -4.39 25.40 11.37
C GLN A 353 -5.33 26.61 11.25
N HIS A 354 -6.57 26.40 10.79
CA HIS A 354 -7.48 27.50 10.42
C HIS A 354 -8.81 27.54 11.19
N LEU A 355 -9.26 26.44 11.80
CA LEU A 355 -10.42 26.44 12.68
C LEU A 355 -10.00 26.92 14.07
N THR A 356 -9.80 28.23 14.24
CA THR A 356 -9.58 28.80 15.59
C THR A 356 -10.89 28.83 16.38
N LYS A 357 -10.81 29.05 17.70
CA LYS A 357 -12.03 29.21 18.52
C LYS A 357 -12.90 30.35 18.04
N GLU A 358 -12.28 31.45 17.60
CA GLU A 358 -12.97 32.62 17.06
C GLU A 358 -13.69 32.27 15.75
N VAL A 359 -13.03 31.55 14.83
CA VAL A 359 -13.63 31.08 13.58
C VAL A 359 -14.77 30.10 13.85
N TYR A 360 -14.60 29.18 14.79
CA TYR A 360 -15.64 28.23 15.17
C TYR A 360 -16.88 28.94 15.75
N GLU A 361 -16.68 29.87 16.69
CA GLU A 361 -17.78 30.64 17.29
C GLU A 361 -18.52 31.49 16.26
N GLU A 362 -17.84 31.99 15.23
CA GLU A 362 -18.47 32.70 14.13
C GLU A 362 -19.34 31.78 13.26
N LEU A 363 -18.93 30.52 13.07
CA LEU A 363 -19.50 29.63 12.06
C LEU A 363 -20.45 28.56 12.60
N LYS A 364 -20.38 28.21 13.89
CA LYS A 364 -21.08 27.04 14.47
C LYS A 364 -22.60 27.03 14.29
N ASP A 365 -23.22 28.21 14.25
CA ASP A 365 -24.68 28.35 14.12
C ASP A 365 -25.12 28.67 12.68
N LYS A 366 -24.16 28.79 11.74
CA LYS A 366 -24.48 29.03 10.32
C LYS A 366 -24.90 27.72 9.64
N LYS A 367 -25.85 27.85 8.71
CA LYS A 367 -26.30 26.77 7.83
C LYS A 367 -26.45 27.30 6.41
N THR A 368 -26.22 26.42 5.43
CA THR A 368 -26.52 26.69 4.03
C THR A 368 -28.02 26.60 3.77
N SER A 369 -28.46 27.03 2.58
CA SER A 369 -29.86 26.90 2.15
C SER A 369 -30.34 25.45 2.05
N LEU A 370 -29.43 24.48 1.89
CA LEU A 370 -29.71 23.05 1.91
C LEU A 370 -29.57 22.42 3.31
N GLY A 371 -29.30 23.23 4.32
CA GLY A 371 -29.25 22.79 5.72
C GLY A 371 -27.92 22.18 6.17
N VAL A 372 -26.87 22.26 5.35
CA VAL A 372 -25.51 21.87 5.72
C VAL A 372 -25.02 22.79 6.85
N ASP A 373 -24.55 22.19 7.95
CA ASP A 373 -23.94 22.90 9.07
C ASP A 373 -22.41 22.80 9.07
N LEU A 374 -21.76 23.58 9.93
CA LEU A 374 -20.30 23.57 10.06
C LEU A 374 -19.76 22.18 10.38
N TYR A 375 -20.45 21.43 11.24
CA TYR A 375 -20.01 20.10 11.65
C TYR A 375 -19.91 19.15 10.45
N SER A 376 -20.91 19.18 9.56
CA SER A 376 -20.92 18.39 8.33
C SER A 376 -19.71 18.66 7.43
N VAL A 377 -19.18 19.88 7.46
CA VAL A 377 -17.99 20.29 6.70
C VAL A 377 -16.69 19.84 7.37
N ILE A 378 -16.59 19.94 8.70
CA ILE A 378 -15.36 19.62 9.46
C ILE A 378 -15.30 18.16 9.95
N LYS A 379 -16.38 17.39 9.80
CA LYS A 379 -16.54 16.03 10.34
C LYS A 379 -15.35 15.13 10.01
N VAL A 380 -14.84 15.22 8.78
CA VAL A 380 -13.67 14.45 8.33
C VAL A 380 -12.43 14.75 9.18
N GLY A 381 -12.08 16.03 9.38
CA GLY A 381 -10.90 16.39 10.17
C GLY A 381 -11.10 16.23 11.67
N VAL A 382 -12.34 16.21 12.16
CA VAL A 382 -12.64 15.87 13.56
C VAL A 382 -12.48 14.36 13.80
N GLN A 383 -13.01 13.53 12.89
CA GLN A 383 -12.96 12.07 13.02
C GLN A 383 -11.62 11.47 12.56
N ALA A 384 -10.91 12.16 11.67
CA ALA A 384 -9.59 11.81 11.19
C ALA A 384 -8.64 13.02 11.22
N PRO A 385 -8.14 13.43 12.40
CA PRO A 385 -7.30 14.61 12.57
C PRO A 385 -6.09 14.70 11.64
N LYS A 386 -5.48 13.55 11.31
CA LYS A 386 -4.29 13.49 10.45
C LYS A 386 -4.59 13.71 8.95
N CYS A 387 -5.85 13.83 8.54
CA CYS A 387 -6.20 14.19 7.17
C CYS A 387 -5.62 15.58 6.83
N LYS A 388 -4.75 15.67 5.82
CA LYS A 388 -4.05 16.92 5.45
C LYS A 388 -5.01 18.10 5.26
N VAL A 389 -6.15 17.90 4.60
CA VAL A 389 -7.16 18.95 4.35
C VAL A 389 -8.10 19.08 5.56
N GLY A 390 -8.74 17.98 5.96
CA GLY A 390 -9.59 17.94 7.15
C GLY A 390 -10.98 18.56 7.01
N VAL A 391 -11.37 19.02 5.83
CA VAL A 391 -12.72 19.53 5.53
C VAL A 391 -13.22 18.98 4.20
N LEU A 392 -14.54 18.82 4.06
CA LEU A 392 -15.22 18.55 2.79
C LEU A 392 -16.42 19.48 2.65
N ALA A 393 -16.56 20.10 1.49
CA ALA A 393 -17.78 20.79 1.14
C ALA A 393 -18.91 19.79 0.91
N GLN A 394 -20.11 20.14 1.37
CA GLN A 394 -21.29 19.29 1.30
C GLN A 394 -22.35 19.84 0.33
N ASP A 395 -22.17 21.08 -0.13
CA ASP A 395 -22.93 21.74 -1.18
C ASP A 395 -22.11 22.92 -1.75
N GLU A 396 -22.64 23.58 -2.79
CA GLU A 396 -22.04 24.77 -3.41
C GLU A 396 -21.84 25.92 -2.39
N GLU A 397 -22.83 26.14 -1.52
CA GLU A 397 -22.83 27.21 -0.53
C GLU A 397 -21.83 26.99 0.61
N SER A 398 -21.31 25.77 0.80
CA SER A 398 -20.31 25.46 1.82
C SER A 398 -19.08 26.35 1.71
N TYR A 399 -18.65 26.67 0.47
CA TYR A 399 -17.50 27.56 0.23
C TYR A 399 -17.78 29.04 0.53
N THR A 400 -19.05 29.47 0.59
CA THR A 400 -19.42 30.87 0.84
C THR A 400 -19.89 31.09 2.27
N VAL A 401 -20.74 30.21 2.81
CA VAL A 401 -21.26 30.28 4.18
C VAL A 401 -20.14 30.05 5.21
N PHE A 402 -19.24 29.12 4.94
CA PHE A 402 -18.09 28.80 5.81
C PHE A 402 -16.77 29.40 5.30
N ALA A 403 -16.82 30.43 4.45
CA ALA A 403 -15.66 31.10 3.86
C ALA A 403 -14.55 31.47 4.86
N PRO A 404 -14.83 31.98 6.09
CA PRO A 404 -13.77 32.27 7.06
C PRO A 404 -12.83 31.09 7.36
N LEU A 405 -13.32 29.86 7.27
CA LEU A 405 -12.51 28.64 7.35
C LEU A 405 -12.10 28.13 5.96
N MET A 406 -13.07 27.93 5.07
CA MET A 406 -12.87 27.25 3.79
C MET A 406 -11.87 28.00 2.90
N ASP A 407 -11.90 29.33 2.89
CA ASP A 407 -10.98 30.14 2.08
C ASP A 407 -9.54 29.98 2.55
N LYS A 408 -9.33 29.89 3.87
CA LYS A 408 -8.00 29.66 4.45
C LYS A 408 -7.48 28.26 4.16
N VAL A 409 -8.35 27.25 4.21
CA VAL A 409 -7.99 25.89 3.79
C VAL A 409 -7.64 25.85 2.30
N VAL A 410 -8.40 26.54 1.45
CA VAL A 410 -8.14 26.61 0.01
C VAL A 410 -6.78 27.26 -0.28
N GLU A 411 -6.53 28.46 0.24
CA GLU A 411 -5.25 29.15 0.05
C GLU A 411 -4.07 28.40 0.71
N GLY A 412 -4.32 27.71 1.83
CA GLY A 412 -3.33 26.88 2.52
C GLY A 412 -2.95 25.61 1.76
N TYR A 413 -3.89 24.98 1.04
CA TYR A 413 -3.59 23.82 0.19
C TYR A 413 -2.97 24.25 -1.15
N HIS A 414 -3.54 25.25 -1.80
CA HIS A 414 -3.12 25.76 -3.12
C HIS A 414 -2.11 26.89 -2.96
N VAL A 415 -0.96 26.57 -2.36
CA VAL A 415 0.11 27.53 -2.05
C VAL A 415 0.52 28.32 -3.30
N GLY A 416 0.48 29.65 -3.19
CA GLY A 416 0.80 30.57 -4.28
C GLY A 416 -0.40 31.00 -5.11
N TYR A 417 -1.62 30.60 -4.74
CA TYR A 417 -2.87 31.13 -5.28
C TYR A 417 -3.56 32.03 -4.24
N SER A 418 -4.16 33.14 -4.70
CA SER A 418 -5.08 33.93 -3.87
C SER A 418 -6.47 33.96 -4.46
N LEU A 419 -7.49 33.76 -3.60
CA LEU A 419 -8.90 33.86 -3.99
C LEU A 419 -9.29 35.25 -4.50
N SER A 420 -8.47 36.28 -4.21
CA SER A 420 -8.67 37.64 -4.71
C SER A 420 -8.29 37.81 -6.19
N GLU A 421 -7.44 36.93 -6.73
CA GLU A 421 -6.96 36.98 -8.11
C GLU A 421 -7.96 36.33 -9.09
N GLY A 422 -8.82 35.45 -8.58
CA GLY A 422 -9.77 34.69 -9.39
C GLY A 422 -9.12 33.52 -10.15
N HIS A 423 -9.94 32.57 -10.56
CA HIS A 423 -9.51 31.41 -11.34
C HIS A 423 -10.05 31.52 -12.77
N LYS A 424 -9.19 31.19 -13.74
CA LYS A 424 -9.57 31.13 -15.15
C LYS A 424 -9.65 29.67 -15.58
N ARG A 425 -10.60 29.38 -16.46
CA ARG A 425 -10.71 28.09 -17.16
C ARG A 425 -10.30 28.26 -18.62
N ASP A 426 -9.62 27.27 -19.17
CA ASP A 426 -9.33 27.17 -20.59
C ASP A 426 -9.18 25.71 -20.98
N LEU A 427 -10.21 25.16 -21.62
CA LEU A 427 -10.25 23.79 -22.14
C LEU A 427 -10.11 23.75 -23.66
N ASP A 428 -9.76 24.86 -24.34
CA ASP A 428 -9.67 24.89 -25.80
C ASP A 428 -8.36 24.24 -26.28
N PRO A 429 -8.39 23.09 -26.98
CA PRO A 429 -7.18 22.42 -27.43
C PRO A 429 -6.37 23.23 -28.45
N SER A 430 -6.97 24.23 -29.11
CA SER A 430 -6.25 25.11 -30.04
C SER A 430 -5.24 26.03 -29.34
N HIS A 431 -5.37 26.22 -28.02
CA HIS A 431 -4.45 27.02 -27.22
C HIS A 431 -3.24 26.21 -26.70
N LEU A 432 -3.18 24.89 -26.97
CA LEU A 432 -2.08 24.03 -26.49
C LEU A 432 -0.69 24.43 -27.02
N GLY A 433 -0.61 25.06 -28.20
CA GLY A 433 0.67 25.39 -28.82
C GLY A 433 1.53 24.14 -29.03
N ASP A 434 2.80 24.17 -28.59
CA ASP A 434 3.73 23.03 -28.70
C ASP A 434 3.21 21.76 -28.00
N ALA A 435 2.36 21.91 -26.98
CA ALA A 435 1.77 20.81 -26.24
C ALA A 435 0.75 19.99 -27.05
N ALA A 436 0.38 20.46 -28.25
CA ALA A 436 -0.40 19.69 -29.21
C ALA A 436 0.40 18.56 -29.87
N THR A 437 1.73 18.53 -29.69
CA THR A 437 2.62 17.51 -30.26
C THR A 437 2.95 16.42 -29.24
N ASN A 438 3.31 15.22 -29.70
CA ASN A 438 3.82 14.17 -28.82
C ASN A 438 5.28 14.47 -28.40
N PRO A 439 5.60 14.64 -27.10
CA PRO A 439 6.95 14.84 -26.60
C PRO A 439 7.84 13.58 -26.73
N ASP A 440 7.24 12.41 -26.96
CA ASP A 440 7.92 11.14 -27.25
C ASP A 440 7.32 10.42 -28.46
N PRO A 441 7.55 10.91 -29.70
CA PRO A 441 6.99 10.32 -30.92
C PRO A 441 7.46 8.88 -31.18
N GLU A 442 8.61 8.49 -30.64
CA GLU A 442 9.20 7.16 -30.79
C GLU A 442 8.69 6.16 -29.74
N GLY A 443 7.99 6.64 -28.70
CA GLY A 443 7.43 5.81 -27.63
C GLY A 443 8.48 5.10 -26.76
N LYS A 444 9.67 5.70 -26.61
CA LYS A 444 10.79 5.10 -25.87
C LYS A 444 10.77 5.38 -24.37
N PHE A 445 10.15 6.48 -23.97
CA PHE A 445 10.20 7.00 -22.61
C PHE A 445 8.81 7.00 -21.96
N ILE A 446 7.75 7.40 -22.67
CA ILE A 446 6.42 7.54 -22.08
C ILE A 446 5.57 6.31 -22.37
N ASN A 447 5.20 5.59 -21.31
CA ASN A 447 4.37 4.40 -21.38
C ASN A 447 2.90 4.75 -21.63
N SER A 448 2.38 5.77 -20.93
CA SER A 448 1.00 6.20 -21.04
C SER A 448 0.80 7.65 -20.61
N THR A 449 -0.27 8.24 -21.12
CA THR A 449 -0.72 9.60 -20.78
C THR A 449 -2.16 9.55 -20.32
N ARG A 450 -2.48 10.27 -19.24
CA ARG A 450 -3.81 10.31 -18.64
C ARG A 450 -4.14 11.70 -18.13
N ILE A 451 -5.31 12.21 -18.48
CA ILE A 451 -5.82 13.49 -17.96
C ILE A 451 -7.23 13.25 -17.43
N ARG A 452 -7.46 13.61 -16.17
CA ARG A 452 -8.79 13.57 -15.55
C ARG A 452 -9.23 14.93 -15.04
N VAL A 453 -10.53 15.17 -15.02
CA VAL A 453 -11.16 16.32 -14.34
C VAL A 453 -12.31 15.86 -13.44
N ALA A 454 -12.53 16.56 -12.33
CA ALA A 454 -13.70 16.39 -11.46
C ALA A 454 -14.76 17.46 -11.77
N ARG A 455 -16.05 17.07 -11.82
CA ARG A 455 -17.18 17.98 -12.03
C ARG A 455 -18.37 17.56 -11.15
N ASN A 456 -19.12 18.55 -10.67
CA ASN A 456 -20.36 18.37 -9.91
C ASN A 456 -21.44 19.27 -10.51
N LEU A 457 -22.70 18.82 -10.45
CA LEU A 457 -23.87 19.45 -11.03
C LEU A 457 -24.42 20.55 -10.13
N LYS A 458 -24.83 21.65 -10.77
CA LYS A 458 -25.49 22.75 -10.08
C LYS A 458 -26.88 22.35 -9.60
N GLY A 459 -27.23 22.80 -8.39
CA GLY A 459 -28.55 22.59 -7.81
C GLY A 459 -28.72 21.29 -7.02
N TYR A 460 -27.65 20.53 -6.80
CA TYR A 460 -27.63 19.36 -5.92
C TYR A 460 -26.65 19.57 -4.75
N PRO A 461 -26.88 18.91 -3.59
CA PRO A 461 -25.82 18.73 -2.60
C PRO A 461 -24.62 18.01 -3.22
N LEU A 462 -23.42 18.22 -2.68
CA LEU A 462 -22.24 17.44 -3.06
C LEU A 462 -22.31 16.01 -2.50
N PRO A 463 -21.55 15.03 -3.05
CA PRO A 463 -21.66 13.60 -2.74
C PRO A 463 -21.75 13.18 -1.27
N GLY A 464 -21.20 13.95 -0.33
CA GLY A 464 -21.30 13.67 1.10
C GLY A 464 -22.70 13.88 1.70
N SER A 465 -23.52 14.75 1.09
CA SER A 465 -24.85 15.15 1.59
C SER A 465 -26.01 14.86 0.65
N VAL A 466 -25.78 14.27 -0.53
CA VAL A 466 -26.88 13.83 -1.41
C VAL A 466 -27.76 12.80 -0.71
N THR A 467 -29.08 12.86 -0.90
CA THR A 467 -29.95 11.72 -0.58
C THR A 467 -29.79 10.61 -1.61
N LYS A 468 -30.29 9.42 -1.29
CA LYS A 468 -30.32 8.27 -2.19
C LYS A 468 -31.07 8.59 -3.50
N GLU A 469 -32.21 9.27 -3.39
CA GLU A 469 -33.06 9.68 -4.52
C GLU A 469 -32.36 10.72 -5.38
N GLN A 470 -31.75 11.73 -4.76
CA GLN A 470 -30.96 12.75 -5.47
C GLN A 470 -29.78 12.12 -6.21
N ARG A 471 -29.07 11.17 -5.58
CA ARG A 471 -27.96 10.45 -6.20
C ARG A 471 -28.41 9.70 -7.46
N LYS A 472 -29.58 9.05 -7.41
CA LYS A 472 -30.19 8.37 -8.58
C LYS A 472 -30.66 9.35 -9.65
N GLU A 473 -31.15 10.53 -9.26
CA GLU A 473 -31.50 11.60 -10.21
C GLU A 473 -30.26 12.14 -10.92
N ILE A 474 -29.17 12.40 -10.18
CA ILE A 474 -27.86 12.82 -10.70
C ILE A 474 -27.31 11.76 -11.66
N GLU A 475 -27.30 10.48 -11.26
CA GLU A 475 -26.93 9.35 -12.14
C GLU A 475 -27.73 9.39 -13.44
N SER A 476 -29.06 9.53 -13.36
CA SER A 476 -29.93 9.53 -14.54
C SER A 476 -29.60 10.67 -15.51
N LYS A 477 -29.38 11.89 -15.00
CA LYS A 477 -28.99 13.05 -15.80
C LYS A 477 -27.63 12.85 -16.47
N ILE A 478 -26.65 12.35 -15.72
CA ILE A 478 -25.31 12.08 -16.23
C ILE A 478 -25.37 11.02 -17.33
N VAL A 479 -26.09 9.92 -17.10
CA VAL A 479 -26.23 8.83 -18.07
C VAL A 479 -26.97 9.29 -19.34
N GLU A 480 -27.99 10.15 -19.22
CA GLU A 480 -28.65 10.75 -20.38
C GLU A 480 -27.69 11.60 -21.22
N ALA A 481 -26.84 12.41 -20.56
CA ALA A 481 -25.82 13.19 -21.24
C ALA A 481 -24.77 12.29 -21.91
N LEU A 482 -24.31 11.23 -21.24
CA LEU A 482 -23.34 10.26 -21.76
C LEU A 482 -23.87 9.52 -23.00
N LYS A 483 -25.17 9.20 -23.04
CA LYS A 483 -25.82 8.60 -24.22
C LYS A 483 -25.83 9.50 -25.46
N SER A 484 -25.63 10.81 -25.28
CA SER A 484 -25.55 11.76 -26.39
C SER A 484 -24.14 11.94 -26.95
N LEU A 485 -23.14 11.26 -26.38
CA LEU A 485 -21.78 11.27 -26.92
C LEU A 485 -21.73 10.46 -28.23
N GLU A 486 -21.10 11.05 -29.24
CA GLU A 486 -21.00 10.50 -30.59
C GLU A 486 -19.53 10.24 -30.96
N GLY A 487 -19.31 9.59 -32.11
CA GLY A 487 -17.97 9.36 -32.64
C GLY A 487 -17.08 8.56 -31.69
N ASP A 488 -15.85 9.04 -31.48
CA ASP A 488 -14.86 8.37 -30.63
C ASP A 488 -15.18 8.45 -29.13
N LEU A 489 -16.17 9.26 -28.73
CA LEU A 489 -16.64 9.40 -27.35
C LEU A 489 -17.84 8.49 -27.03
N ALA A 490 -18.49 7.92 -28.05
CA ALA A 490 -19.62 7.02 -27.87
C ALA A 490 -19.19 5.76 -27.10
N GLY A 491 -20.03 5.32 -26.16
CA GLY A 491 -19.66 4.27 -25.22
C GLY A 491 -20.83 3.66 -24.49
N GLU A 492 -20.50 2.80 -23.52
CA GLU A 492 -21.47 2.07 -22.72
C GLU A 492 -21.35 2.44 -21.24
N TYR A 493 -22.49 2.48 -20.55
CA TYR A 493 -22.58 2.74 -19.11
C TYR A 493 -22.89 1.46 -18.36
N TYR A 494 -22.14 1.21 -17.29
CA TYR A 494 -22.18 0.04 -16.44
C TYR A 494 -22.51 0.48 -15.00
N PRO A 495 -23.79 0.39 -14.58
CA PRO A 495 -24.19 0.70 -13.20
C PRO A 495 -23.61 -0.33 -12.22
N LEU A 496 -23.12 0.11 -11.07
CA LEU A 496 -22.43 -0.74 -10.07
C LEU A 496 -23.38 -1.69 -9.34
N ASP A 497 -24.63 -1.28 -9.11
CA ASP A 497 -25.65 -2.02 -8.37
C ASP A 497 -26.22 -3.21 -9.15
N THR A 498 -26.25 -3.13 -10.48
CA THR A 498 -26.73 -4.22 -11.36
C THR A 498 -25.64 -4.81 -12.25
N MET A 499 -24.35 -4.55 -11.97
CA MET A 499 -23.22 -5.09 -12.72
C MET A 499 -23.06 -6.59 -12.49
N ASP A 500 -23.04 -7.39 -13.57
CA ASP A 500 -22.67 -8.81 -13.48
C ASP A 500 -21.17 -9.02 -13.20
N ASP A 501 -20.83 -10.18 -12.65
CA ASP A 501 -19.47 -10.49 -12.21
C ASP A 501 -18.46 -10.49 -13.37
N ALA A 502 -18.84 -10.96 -14.56
CA ALA A 502 -17.95 -10.99 -15.72
C ALA A 502 -17.59 -9.56 -16.21
N THR A 503 -18.55 -8.64 -16.15
CA THR A 503 -18.34 -7.23 -16.43
C THR A 503 -17.51 -6.56 -15.35
N ARG A 504 -17.77 -6.90 -14.08
CA ARG A 504 -16.97 -6.42 -12.95
C ARG A 504 -15.51 -6.82 -13.08
N GLU A 505 -15.22 -8.10 -13.31
CA GLU A 505 -13.87 -8.63 -13.51
C GLU A 505 -13.16 -7.95 -14.69
N ARG A 506 -13.85 -7.78 -15.83
CA ARG A 506 -13.29 -7.08 -16.99
C ARG A 506 -12.89 -5.64 -16.64
N LEU A 507 -13.77 -4.90 -15.96
CA LEU A 507 -13.48 -3.53 -15.54
C LEU A 507 -12.37 -3.44 -14.48
N GLU A 508 -12.19 -4.48 -13.65
CA GLU A 508 -11.05 -4.57 -12.72
C GLU A 508 -9.72 -4.80 -13.46
N GLN A 509 -9.70 -5.73 -14.43
CA GLN A 509 -8.53 -6.02 -15.26
C GLN A 509 -8.09 -4.80 -16.08
N ASP A 510 -9.07 -4.03 -16.58
CA ASP A 510 -8.81 -2.78 -17.30
C ASP A 510 -8.36 -1.63 -16.38
N HIS A 511 -8.38 -1.82 -15.05
CA HIS A 511 -8.17 -0.79 -14.03
C HIS A 511 -9.21 0.35 -14.08
N PHE A 512 -10.44 0.06 -14.51
CA PHE A 512 -11.54 1.02 -14.64
C PHE A 512 -12.50 0.99 -13.44
N LEU A 513 -12.56 -0.13 -12.71
CA LEU A 513 -13.43 -0.26 -11.55
C LEU A 513 -12.92 0.55 -10.36
N PHE A 514 -13.74 1.49 -9.88
CA PHE A 514 -13.55 2.12 -8.58
C PHE A 514 -14.29 1.32 -7.49
N ARG A 515 -13.74 1.33 -6.27
CA ARG A 515 -14.21 0.52 -5.14
C ARG A 515 -14.65 1.40 -3.98
N LYS A 516 -15.42 0.82 -3.06
CA LYS A 516 -15.73 1.48 -1.80
C LYS A 516 -14.44 1.60 -1.01
N GLU A 517 -14.03 2.81 -0.68
CA GLU A 517 -12.89 3.03 0.19
C GLU A 517 -13.34 3.23 1.64
N HIS A 518 -12.53 2.77 2.59
CA HIS A 518 -12.74 3.00 4.01
C HIS A 518 -11.67 4.00 4.49
N GLY A 519 -11.84 5.27 4.09
CA GLY A 519 -10.89 6.35 4.34
C GLY A 519 -11.58 7.69 4.68
N TYR A 520 -10.87 8.81 4.52
CA TYR A 520 -11.34 10.14 4.95
C TYR A 520 -12.71 10.53 4.37
N PHE A 521 -12.98 10.18 3.10
CA PHE A 521 -14.25 10.47 2.43
C PHE A 521 -15.45 9.71 3.03
N ALA A 522 -15.22 8.55 3.69
CA ALA A 522 -16.28 7.82 4.38
C ALA A 522 -16.84 8.63 5.55
N PHE A 523 -15.97 9.30 6.34
CA PHE A 523 -16.40 10.17 7.44
C PHE A 523 -17.23 11.37 6.95
N GLY A 524 -16.98 11.80 5.72
CA GLY A 524 -17.71 12.87 5.04
C GLY A 524 -19.03 12.46 4.42
N GLY A 525 -19.43 11.18 4.50
CA GLY A 525 -20.71 10.69 3.97
C GLY A 525 -20.71 10.32 2.49
N VAL A 526 -19.56 10.41 1.79
CA VAL A 526 -19.47 10.20 0.33
C VAL A 526 -19.88 8.78 -0.08
N TYR A 527 -19.57 7.80 0.76
CA TYR A 527 -19.78 6.37 0.49
C TYR A 527 -21.07 5.77 1.09
N ARG A 528 -22.03 6.61 1.50
CA ARG A 528 -23.39 6.17 1.92
C ARG A 528 -24.11 5.46 0.77
N ASP A 529 -24.96 4.48 1.08
CA ASP A 529 -25.77 3.76 0.08
C ASP A 529 -24.95 3.11 -1.05
N TRP A 530 -23.74 2.62 -0.75
CA TRP A 530 -22.74 2.23 -1.77
C TRP A 530 -23.28 1.25 -2.82
N GLY A 531 -22.93 1.50 -4.08
CA GLY A 531 -23.39 0.74 -5.25
C GLY A 531 -24.55 1.43 -5.96
N GLU A 532 -25.52 1.95 -5.22
CA GLU A 532 -26.69 2.59 -5.81
C GLU A 532 -26.38 3.98 -6.36
N GLY A 533 -26.76 4.24 -7.61
CA GLY A 533 -26.53 5.53 -8.25
C GLY A 533 -25.10 5.73 -8.74
N ARG A 534 -24.28 4.67 -8.74
CA ARG A 534 -22.87 4.71 -9.15
C ARG A 534 -22.70 3.88 -10.41
N GLY A 535 -21.77 4.28 -11.24
CA GLY A 535 -21.44 3.50 -12.43
C GLY A 535 -20.22 4.01 -13.15
N ILE A 536 -19.85 3.25 -14.17
CA ILE A 536 -18.69 3.53 -15.01
C ILE A 536 -19.18 3.63 -16.44
N PHE A 537 -18.78 4.69 -17.14
CA PHE A 537 -18.89 4.79 -18.58
C PHE A 537 -17.51 4.64 -19.21
N HIS A 538 -17.42 3.96 -20.34
CA HIS A 538 -16.25 4.10 -21.20
C HIS A 538 -16.59 3.92 -22.69
N ASN A 539 -15.82 4.57 -23.55
CA ASN A 539 -15.91 4.36 -25.00
C ASN A 539 -15.36 2.98 -25.42
N ALA A 540 -15.67 2.56 -26.65
CA ALA A 540 -15.22 1.26 -27.17
C ALA A 540 -13.69 1.11 -27.21
N ALA A 541 -12.98 2.22 -27.50
CA ALA A 541 -11.52 2.24 -27.55
C ALA A 541 -10.84 2.26 -26.17
N LYS A 542 -11.61 2.38 -25.08
CA LYS A 542 -11.11 2.47 -23.71
C LYS A 542 -10.16 3.66 -23.46
N THR A 543 -10.37 4.75 -24.21
CA THR A 543 -9.56 5.97 -24.19
C THR A 543 -10.30 7.18 -23.59
N PHE A 544 -11.61 7.05 -23.34
CA PHE A 544 -12.44 8.03 -22.65
C PHE A 544 -13.37 7.32 -21.66
N LEU A 545 -13.36 7.76 -20.40
CA LEU A 545 -14.06 7.12 -19.29
C LEU A 545 -14.70 8.16 -18.37
N VAL A 546 -15.82 7.81 -17.75
CA VAL A 546 -16.44 8.63 -16.70
C VAL A 546 -16.82 7.75 -15.52
N TRP A 547 -16.31 8.08 -14.34
CA TRP A 547 -16.86 7.53 -13.08
C TRP A 547 -17.99 8.43 -12.60
N VAL A 548 -19.10 7.82 -12.20
CA VAL A 548 -20.31 8.50 -11.76
C VAL A 548 -20.52 8.26 -10.27
N ASN A 549 -20.67 9.34 -9.50
CA ASN A 549 -20.95 9.37 -8.06
C ASN A 549 -19.93 8.65 -7.15
N GLU A 550 -18.64 8.82 -7.45
CA GLU A 550 -17.52 8.29 -6.67
C GLU A 550 -17.14 9.27 -5.54
N GLU A 551 -16.06 10.07 -5.69
CA GLU A 551 -15.68 11.15 -4.77
C GLU A 551 -16.41 12.47 -5.09
N ASP A 552 -16.52 12.72 -6.40
CA ASP A 552 -17.28 13.78 -7.05
C ASP A 552 -18.37 13.10 -7.91
N GLU A 553 -19.41 13.85 -8.30
CA GLU A 553 -20.49 13.31 -9.12
C GLU A 553 -20.00 12.81 -10.48
N MET A 554 -18.97 13.46 -11.05
CA MET A 554 -18.31 13.03 -12.28
C MET A 554 -16.79 13.12 -12.17
N ARG A 555 -16.10 12.01 -12.47
CA ARG A 555 -14.67 12.00 -12.79
C ARG A 555 -14.50 11.65 -14.26
N ILE A 556 -14.25 12.65 -15.09
CA ILE A 556 -14.13 12.52 -16.54
C ILE A 556 -12.65 12.31 -16.88
N ILE A 557 -12.33 11.25 -17.61
CA ILE A 557 -10.97 10.76 -17.82
C ILE A 557 -10.75 10.53 -19.30
N SER A 558 -9.62 11.01 -19.82
CA SER A 558 -9.09 10.67 -21.13
C SER A 558 -7.70 10.08 -20.94
N MET A 559 -7.40 8.98 -21.63
CA MET A 559 -6.09 8.35 -21.56
C MET A 559 -5.76 7.50 -22.78
N GLN A 560 -4.48 7.22 -23.00
CA GLN A 560 -4.00 6.28 -24.01
C GLN A 560 -2.54 5.87 -23.73
N PRO A 561 -2.05 4.77 -24.34
CA PRO A 561 -0.62 4.48 -24.40
C PRO A 561 0.18 5.58 -25.11
N GLY A 562 1.46 5.73 -24.75
CA GLY A 562 2.35 6.74 -25.32
C GLY A 562 2.20 8.15 -24.73
N GLY A 563 2.93 9.09 -25.32
CA GLY A 563 3.15 10.43 -24.77
C GLY A 563 2.24 11.55 -25.27
N ASP A 564 1.27 11.27 -26.15
CA ASP A 564 0.50 12.32 -26.85
C ASP A 564 -0.49 13.07 -25.93
N VAL A 565 0.04 14.02 -25.16
CA VAL A 565 -0.71 14.92 -24.27
C VAL A 565 -1.77 15.70 -25.04
N GLY A 566 -1.45 16.14 -26.26
CA GLY A 566 -2.36 16.91 -27.10
C GLY A 566 -3.62 16.13 -27.47
N ALA A 567 -3.46 14.90 -27.97
CA ALA A 567 -4.60 14.04 -28.32
C ALA A 567 -5.45 13.68 -27.10
N VAL A 568 -4.81 13.37 -25.95
CA VAL A 568 -5.52 13.05 -24.71
C VAL A 568 -6.32 14.26 -24.20
N PHE A 569 -5.72 15.46 -24.21
CA PHE A 569 -6.38 16.70 -23.81
C PHE A 569 -7.52 17.06 -24.75
N ALA A 570 -7.31 16.99 -26.07
CA ALA A 570 -8.34 17.31 -27.06
C ALA A 570 -9.60 16.44 -26.89
N ARG A 571 -9.42 15.12 -26.71
CA ARG A 571 -10.52 14.19 -26.44
C ARG A 571 -11.22 14.48 -25.12
N LEU A 572 -10.47 14.83 -24.07
CA LEU A 572 -11.05 15.22 -22.78
C LEU A 572 -11.91 16.48 -22.94
N SER A 573 -11.37 17.52 -23.58
CA SER A 573 -12.04 18.80 -23.80
C SER A 573 -13.30 18.64 -24.64
N GLU A 574 -13.27 17.81 -25.69
CA GLU A 574 -14.44 17.49 -26.50
C GLU A 574 -15.52 16.81 -25.66
N GLY A 575 -15.14 15.81 -24.84
CA GLY A 575 -16.06 15.13 -23.93
C GLY A 575 -16.66 16.05 -22.89
N VAL A 576 -15.86 16.90 -22.24
CA VAL A 576 -16.35 17.89 -21.27
C VAL A 576 -17.29 18.89 -21.94
N ALA A 577 -16.93 19.44 -23.10
CA ALA A 577 -17.77 20.39 -23.83
C ALA A 577 -19.07 19.76 -24.33
N ALA A 578 -19.07 18.47 -24.68
CA ALA A 578 -20.29 17.75 -25.04
C ALA A 578 -21.21 17.56 -23.82
N LEU A 579 -20.65 17.23 -22.66
CA LEU A 579 -21.39 17.08 -21.41
C LEU A 579 -21.94 18.42 -20.89
N GLU A 580 -21.17 19.51 -20.96
CA GLU A 580 -21.60 20.86 -20.56
C GLU A 580 -22.77 21.42 -21.39
N LYS A 581 -23.02 20.89 -22.60
CA LYS A 581 -24.23 21.24 -23.38
C LYS A 581 -25.51 20.67 -22.78
N LYS A 582 -25.40 19.68 -21.89
CA LYS A 582 -26.51 18.93 -21.30
C LYS A 582 -26.59 19.07 -19.79
N LEU A 583 -25.45 19.33 -19.16
CA LEU A 583 -25.26 19.39 -17.70
C LEU A 583 -24.72 20.77 -17.32
N ASP A 584 -25.25 21.34 -16.24
CA ASP A 584 -24.75 22.60 -15.69
C ASP A 584 -23.79 22.28 -14.53
N PHE A 585 -22.50 22.56 -14.73
CA PHE A 585 -21.47 22.31 -13.70
C PHE A 585 -21.32 23.50 -12.76
N ILE A 586 -21.07 23.22 -11.48
CA ILE A 586 -20.78 24.25 -10.50
C ILE A 586 -19.44 24.91 -10.83
N PHE A 587 -19.46 26.22 -11.06
CA PHE A 587 -18.28 27.04 -11.32
C PHE A 587 -18.37 28.36 -10.53
N ASP A 588 -17.31 28.69 -9.81
CA ASP A 588 -17.15 29.94 -9.06
C ASP A 588 -15.94 30.71 -9.60
N ASP A 589 -16.10 32.00 -9.90
CA ASP A 589 -15.03 32.83 -10.49
C ASP A 589 -13.76 32.88 -9.62
N LYS A 590 -13.86 32.63 -8.31
CA LYS A 590 -12.71 32.59 -7.40
C LYS A 590 -12.12 31.21 -7.20
N ARG A 591 -12.88 30.14 -7.41
CA ARG A 591 -12.49 28.76 -7.05
C ARG A 591 -12.52 27.80 -8.21
N GLY A 592 -12.91 28.25 -9.41
CA GLY A 592 -13.08 27.41 -10.59
C GLY A 592 -14.22 26.43 -10.43
N TYR A 593 -14.07 25.25 -11.03
CA TYR A 593 -15.00 24.15 -10.83
C TYR A 593 -14.98 23.68 -9.38
N ILE A 594 -16.17 23.49 -8.81
CA ILE A 594 -16.33 23.08 -7.42
C ILE A 594 -16.33 21.56 -7.28
N ALA A 595 -15.64 21.11 -6.23
CA ALA A 595 -15.47 19.72 -5.83
C ALA A 595 -15.76 19.55 -4.33
N SER A 596 -16.11 18.32 -3.93
CA SER A 596 -16.30 17.97 -2.51
C SER A 596 -15.05 18.29 -1.69
N CYS A 597 -13.89 17.92 -2.20
CA CYS A 597 -12.61 18.19 -1.56
C CYS A 597 -12.02 19.51 -2.05
N PRO A 598 -11.62 20.45 -1.15
CA PRO A 598 -10.92 21.67 -1.54
C PRO A 598 -9.63 21.43 -2.33
N SER A 599 -9.05 20.22 -2.27
CA SER A 599 -7.89 19.88 -3.09
C SER A 599 -8.23 19.73 -4.58
N ASN A 600 -9.48 19.38 -4.94
CA ASN A 600 -9.94 19.09 -6.31
C ASN A 600 -10.63 20.28 -6.99
N ILE A 601 -10.66 21.48 -6.39
CA ILE A 601 -11.28 22.67 -7.02
C ILE A 601 -10.33 23.34 -8.03
N GLY A 602 -10.83 24.32 -8.78
CA GLY A 602 -10.10 25.04 -9.82
C GLY A 602 -10.36 24.42 -11.17
N THR A 603 -9.31 23.94 -11.83
CA THR A 603 -9.44 23.09 -13.02
C THR A 603 -10.12 21.75 -12.71
N GLY A 604 -10.02 21.29 -11.46
CA GLY A 604 -10.29 19.91 -11.05
C GLY A 604 -9.43 18.88 -11.77
N MET A 605 -8.35 19.32 -12.42
CA MET A 605 -7.56 18.51 -13.32
C MET A 605 -6.46 17.74 -12.58
N ARG A 606 -6.19 16.52 -13.04
CA ARG A 606 -4.90 15.84 -12.85
C ARG A 606 -4.48 15.26 -14.20
N ALA A 607 -3.52 15.94 -14.83
CA ALA A 607 -2.80 15.46 -16.00
C ALA A 607 -1.56 14.69 -15.55
N SER A 608 -1.27 13.53 -16.13
CA SER A 608 -0.09 12.75 -15.81
C SER A 608 0.47 11.96 -17.00
N VAL A 609 1.78 11.73 -16.96
CA VAL A 609 2.45 10.74 -17.82
C VAL A 609 3.17 9.72 -16.96
N HIS A 610 3.14 8.45 -17.37
CA HIS A 610 4.04 7.43 -16.85
C HIS A 610 5.30 7.40 -17.72
N ILE A 611 6.42 7.87 -17.20
CA ILE A 611 7.64 8.10 -17.96
C ILE A 611 8.86 7.39 -17.35
N ASN A 612 9.67 6.76 -18.20
CA ASN A 612 10.89 6.04 -17.85
C ASN A 612 12.07 7.01 -17.85
N LEU A 613 12.63 7.29 -16.67
CA LEU A 613 13.73 8.24 -16.43
C LEU A 613 14.81 7.63 -15.51
N PRO A 614 15.45 6.51 -15.88
CA PRO A 614 16.38 5.79 -15.01
C PRO A 614 17.67 6.58 -14.66
N LEU A 615 18.09 7.54 -15.51
CA LEU A 615 19.26 8.38 -15.26
C LEU A 615 18.87 9.75 -14.74
N ALA A 616 17.89 10.41 -15.38
CA ALA A 616 17.42 11.74 -14.99
C ALA A 616 16.88 11.78 -13.56
N SER A 617 16.29 10.68 -13.07
CA SER A 617 15.84 10.55 -11.67
C SER A 617 16.94 10.65 -10.61
N LYS A 618 18.20 10.43 -10.99
CA LYS A 618 19.36 10.55 -10.12
C LYS A 618 20.04 11.92 -10.26
N ASP A 619 19.62 12.74 -11.23
CA ASP A 619 20.20 14.05 -11.50
C ASP A 619 19.40 15.16 -10.80
N PRO A 620 20.05 16.06 -10.04
CA PRO A 620 19.37 17.15 -9.34
C PRO A 620 18.60 18.10 -10.28
N ARG A 621 18.94 18.13 -11.57
CA ARG A 621 18.23 18.93 -12.59
C ARG A 621 16.79 18.45 -12.80
N MET A 622 16.47 17.18 -12.56
CA MET A 622 15.07 16.71 -12.63
C MET A 622 14.19 17.46 -11.63
N LYS A 623 14.65 17.61 -10.38
CA LYS A 623 13.90 18.36 -9.37
C LYS A 623 13.72 19.82 -9.80
N ALA A 624 14.77 20.46 -10.31
CA ALA A 624 14.70 21.84 -10.78
C ALA A 624 13.70 22.02 -11.93
N ILE A 625 13.69 21.10 -12.92
CA ILE A 625 12.72 21.10 -14.03
C ILE A 625 11.30 20.96 -13.49
N CYS A 626 11.07 20.02 -12.56
CA CYS A 626 9.75 19.79 -11.98
C CYS A 626 9.26 21.00 -11.16
N ASP A 627 10.12 21.57 -10.30
CA ASP A 627 9.77 22.72 -9.46
C ASP A 627 9.40 23.95 -10.32
N GLU A 628 10.16 24.21 -11.40
CA GLU A 628 9.93 25.35 -12.32
C GLU A 628 8.57 25.28 -13.01
N LEU A 629 8.11 24.06 -13.32
CA LEU A 629 6.86 23.79 -14.05
C LEU A 629 5.71 23.35 -13.15
N TYR A 630 5.88 23.45 -11.83
CA TYR A 630 4.90 23.03 -10.83
C TYR A 630 4.48 21.55 -10.96
N LEU A 631 5.42 20.70 -11.35
CA LEU A 631 5.24 19.26 -11.50
C LEU A 631 5.70 18.52 -10.24
N GLN A 632 5.04 17.42 -9.94
CA GLN A 632 5.41 16.52 -8.86
C GLN A 632 5.70 15.13 -9.42
N PRO A 633 6.93 14.61 -9.24
CA PRO A 633 7.23 13.21 -9.51
C PRO A 633 6.72 12.31 -8.38
N ARG A 634 6.03 11.23 -8.74
CA ARG A 634 5.54 10.20 -7.80
C ARG A 634 5.83 8.79 -8.33
N GLY A 635 5.62 7.77 -7.50
CA GLY A 635 5.63 6.39 -7.98
C GLY A 635 4.53 6.13 -9.01
N ALA A 636 4.72 5.09 -9.83
CA ALA A 636 3.79 4.74 -10.91
C ALA A 636 2.38 4.33 -10.44
N HIS A 637 2.14 4.19 -9.12
CA HIS A 637 0.85 3.79 -8.53
C HIS A 637 0.14 4.95 -7.78
N GLY A 638 0.52 6.20 -8.03
CA GLY A 638 -0.22 7.38 -7.54
C GLY A 638 0.31 8.01 -6.25
N GLU A 639 -0.56 8.76 -5.55
CA GLU A 639 -0.21 9.75 -4.52
C GLU A 639 0.50 9.17 -3.26
N HIS A 640 0.40 7.86 -3.05
CA HIS A 640 0.96 7.15 -1.89
C HIS A 640 1.99 6.08 -2.27
N SER A 641 2.49 6.07 -3.52
CA SER A 641 3.47 5.08 -3.99
C SER A 641 4.89 5.67 -4.02
N GLU A 642 5.90 4.85 -3.64
CA GLU A 642 7.30 5.27 -3.65
C GLU A 642 7.75 5.66 -5.07
N ALA A 643 8.40 6.83 -5.18
CA ALA A 643 8.90 7.34 -6.44
C ALA A 643 9.99 6.42 -7.03
N GLY A 644 9.84 6.00 -8.29
CA GLY A 644 10.94 5.46 -9.09
C GLY A 644 11.30 3.98 -8.95
N ALA A 645 10.42 3.11 -8.42
CA ALA A 645 10.64 1.66 -8.53
C ALA A 645 10.75 1.26 -10.03
N GLY A 646 11.94 0.84 -10.47
CA GLY A 646 12.22 0.50 -11.88
C GLY A 646 12.49 1.68 -12.82
N GLY A 647 12.64 2.91 -12.31
CA GLY A 647 12.90 4.10 -13.14
C GLY A 647 11.66 4.71 -13.79
N VAL A 648 10.45 4.25 -13.46
CA VAL A 648 9.18 4.80 -13.98
C VAL A 648 8.58 5.78 -12.98
N PHE A 649 8.16 6.94 -13.46
CA PHE A 649 7.57 8.02 -12.66
C PHE A 649 6.19 8.43 -13.18
N ASP A 650 5.25 8.70 -12.26
CA ASP A 650 4.06 9.51 -12.54
C ASP A 650 4.47 10.98 -12.39
N ILE A 651 4.58 11.69 -13.51
CA ILE A 651 4.82 13.14 -13.55
C ILE A 651 3.49 13.84 -13.77
N SER A 652 3.13 14.76 -12.87
CA SER A 652 1.87 15.50 -12.94
C SER A 652 1.98 16.92 -12.36
N PRO A 653 1.26 17.91 -12.89
CA PRO A 653 1.11 19.20 -12.22
C PRO A 653 0.47 19.02 -10.84
N TYR A 654 1.02 19.66 -9.81
CA TYR A 654 0.40 19.68 -8.47
C TYR A 654 -0.59 20.85 -8.31
N LYS A 655 -0.48 21.88 -9.14
CA LYS A 655 -1.42 23.01 -9.14
C LYS A 655 -2.73 22.61 -9.82
N ARG A 656 -3.83 23.07 -9.23
CA ARG A 656 -5.19 22.97 -9.79
C ARG A 656 -5.91 24.30 -9.80
N LEU A 657 -5.57 25.18 -8.84
CA LEU A 657 -5.85 26.60 -8.86
C LEU A 657 -4.61 27.40 -9.33
N GLY A 658 -4.87 28.58 -9.89
CA GLY A 658 -3.84 29.48 -10.41
C GLY A 658 -3.24 29.13 -11.78
N LEU A 659 -3.63 28.00 -12.39
CA LEU A 659 -3.35 27.64 -13.78
C LEU A 659 -4.64 27.18 -14.45
N THR A 660 -4.83 27.49 -15.72
CA THR A 660 -5.89 26.93 -16.58
C THR A 660 -5.60 25.48 -16.95
N GLU A 661 -6.59 24.77 -17.49
CA GLU A 661 -6.42 23.39 -17.94
C GLU A 661 -5.37 23.27 -19.07
N VAL A 662 -5.38 24.21 -20.04
CA VAL A 662 -4.35 24.32 -21.09
C VAL A 662 -2.96 24.52 -20.49
N GLU A 663 -2.79 25.43 -19.52
CA GLU A 663 -1.49 25.68 -18.88
C GLU A 663 -0.98 24.45 -18.11
N CYS A 664 -1.87 23.68 -17.47
CA CYS A 664 -1.53 22.39 -16.85
C CYS A 664 -1.03 21.38 -17.89
N ALA A 665 -1.69 21.27 -19.04
CA ALA A 665 -1.26 20.37 -20.13
C ALA A 665 0.08 20.82 -20.75
N GLN A 666 0.28 22.13 -20.93
CA GLN A 666 1.53 22.71 -21.39
C GLN A 666 2.69 22.44 -20.43
N ALA A 667 2.48 22.65 -19.13
CA ALA A 667 3.48 22.36 -18.11
C ALA A 667 3.89 20.88 -18.11
N LEU A 668 2.91 19.96 -18.23
CA LEU A 668 3.17 18.53 -18.31
C LEU A 668 3.98 18.16 -19.57
N HIS A 669 3.58 18.67 -20.73
CA HIS A 669 4.28 18.43 -22.00
C HIS A 669 5.71 18.98 -21.99
N GLN A 670 5.89 20.22 -21.55
CA GLN A 670 7.19 20.86 -21.45
C GLN A 670 8.10 20.13 -20.46
N GLY A 671 7.55 19.70 -19.31
CA GLY A 671 8.26 18.91 -18.32
C GLY A 671 8.71 17.58 -18.88
N ALA A 672 7.81 16.82 -19.50
CA ALA A 672 8.13 15.55 -20.15
C ALA A 672 9.23 15.73 -21.20
N SER A 673 9.10 16.74 -22.07
CA SER A 673 10.10 17.04 -23.11
C SER A 673 11.49 17.34 -22.53
N ARG A 674 11.57 18.17 -21.47
CA ARG A 674 12.84 18.52 -20.81
C ARG A 674 13.45 17.33 -20.07
N LEU A 675 12.62 16.50 -19.44
CA LEU A 675 13.08 15.30 -18.75
C LEU A 675 13.59 14.23 -19.73
N ILE A 676 12.93 14.06 -20.87
CA ILE A 676 13.41 13.18 -21.96
C ILE A 676 14.73 13.70 -22.52
N ALA A 677 14.86 15.01 -22.74
CA ALA A 677 16.11 15.61 -23.22
C ALA A 677 17.26 15.39 -22.22
N LEU A 678 17.00 15.57 -20.92
CA LEU A 678 17.96 15.29 -19.86
C LEU A 678 18.34 13.80 -19.81
N GLU A 679 17.37 12.89 -19.93
CA GLU A 679 17.62 11.45 -19.97
C GLU A 679 18.50 11.09 -21.18
N LYS A 680 18.21 11.60 -22.37
CA LYS A 680 19.03 11.40 -23.59
C LYS A 680 20.44 11.98 -23.45
N GLU A 681 20.58 13.16 -22.84
CA GLU A 681 21.89 13.77 -22.56
C GLU A 681 22.74 12.85 -21.67
N LEU A 682 22.15 12.34 -20.58
CA LEU A 682 22.82 11.45 -19.65
C LEU A 682 23.16 10.09 -20.29
N GLN A 683 22.27 9.55 -21.13
CA GLN A 683 22.52 8.34 -21.91
C GLN A 683 23.69 8.54 -22.89
N ALA A 684 23.75 9.67 -23.58
CA ALA A 684 24.84 9.97 -24.51
C ALA A 684 26.18 10.19 -23.79
N ALA A 685 26.17 10.84 -22.62
CA ALA A 685 27.36 11.01 -21.79
C ALA A 685 27.90 9.67 -21.27
N ALA A 686 27.01 8.74 -20.91
CA ALA A 686 27.37 7.38 -20.55
C ALA A 686 27.91 6.58 -21.76
N GLY A 687 27.31 6.72 -22.94
CA GLY A 687 27.74 6.05 -24.18
C GLY A 687 29.03 6.61 -24.81
N GLY A 688 29.37 7.88 -24.55
CA GLY A 688 30.59 8.52 -25.04
C GLY A 688 31.89 8.02 -24.39
N ALA A 689 31.80 7.38 -23.22
CA ALA A 689 32.93 6.75 -22.54
C ALA A 689 33.31 5.38 -23.15
N ALA A 690 32.47 4.80 -24.01
CA ALA A 690 32.60 3.44 -24.54
C ALA A 690 33.12 3.36 -26.00
N ALA A 691 33.66 4.46 -26.57
CA ALA A 691 34.22 4.48 -27.94
C ALA A 691 35.60 3.76 -28.06
N GLY A 692 35.69 2.55 -27.52
CA GLY A 692 36.91 1.75 -27.43
C GLY A 692 36.70 0.23 -27.36
N ALA A 693 35.57 -0.34 -27.81
CA ALA A 693 35.43 -1.74 -28.21
C ALA A 693 34.03 -1.94 -28.83
N GLY A 694 33.90 -2.70 -29.92
CA GLY A 694 32.66 -2.83 -30.69
C GLY A 694 32.09 -4.25 -30.73
N GLY A 695 30.76 -4.34 -30.84
CA GLY A 695 29.93 -5.51 -31.21
C GLY A 695 29.96 -6.66 -30.19
N ASP A 696 28.89 -7.02 -29.50
CA ASP A 696 27.53 -7.38 -29.92
C ASP A 696 26.61 -7.34 -28.67
N ALA A 697 25.28 -7.46 -28.85
CA ALA A 697 24.23 -7.35 -27.82
C ALA A 697 24.66 -7.61 -26.36
N GLU A 698 24.65 -6.58 -25.50
CA GLU A 698 24.87 -6.70 -24.05
C GLU A 698 23.50 -6.55 -23.35
N GLU A 699 22.96 -7.58 -22.70
CA GLU A 699 23.35 -8.12 -21.39
C GLU A 699 23.44 -7.04 -20.31
N VAL A 700 22.70 -7.27 -19.23
CA VAL A 700 22.66 -6.40 -18.05
C VAL A 700 24.09 -6.39 -17.49
N ASP A 701 24.76 -5.23 -17.51
CA ASP A 701 26.10 -5.07 -16.94
C ASP A 701 26.04 -5.29 -15.42
N GLU A 702 26.32 -6.53 -15.02
CA GLU A 702 26.54 -6.96 -13.64
C GLU A 702 27.98 -6.69 -13.16
N ALA A 703 28.81 -5.99 -13.92
CA ALA A 703 30.24 -5.86 -13.70
C ALA A 703 30.72 -4.40 -13.53
N ALA A 704 30.21 -3.71 -12.52
CA ALA A 704 30.97 -2.65 -11.84
C ALA A 704 30.59 -2.54 -10.36
N ILE A 705 30.99 -3.55 -9.57
CA ILE A 705 30.77 -3.59 -8.14
C ILE A 705 32.00 -3.01 -7.43
N PRO A 706 31.85 -2.05 -6.49
CA PRO A 706 32.98 -1.51 -5.75
C PRO A 706 33.73 -2.66 -5.06
N ILE A 707 35.02 -2.72 -5.31
CA ILE A 707 35.93 -3.72 -4.77
C ILE A 707 35.76 -3.79 -3.24
N ALA A 708 35.56 -5.00 -2.70
CA ALA A 708 35.36 -5.34 -1.28
C ALA A 708 36.51 -4.93 -0.33
N HIS A 709 37.45 -4.10 -0.77
CA HIS A 709 38.58 -3.64 0.05
C HIS A 709 38.35 -2.29 0.72
N GLU A 710 37.37 -1.50 0.27
CA GLU A 710 37.05 -0.21 0.87
C GLU A 710 35.78 -0.26 1.71
N TYR A 711 35.81 0.41 2.86
CA TYR A 711 34.66 0.54 3.75
C TYR A 711 33.46 1.19 3.02
N PRO A 712 32.27 0.58 3.03
CA PRO A 712 31.15 1.04 2.24
C PRO A 712 30.64 2.40 2.70
N SER A 713 30.34 3.28 1.74
CA SER A 713 29.69 4.56 2.02
C SER A 713 28.19 4.35 2.26
N ILE A 714 27.77 4.46 3.53
CA ILE A 714 26.37 4.44 3.94
C ILE A 714 25.98 5.86 4.41
N PRO A 715 24.92 6.50 3.87
CA PRO A 715 24.53 7.86 4.23
C PRO A 715 24.40 8.08 5.74
N ASP A 716 24.81 9.24 6.23
CA ASP A 716 24.85 9.53 7.67
C ASP A 716 23.46 9.70 8.32
N ASP A 717 22.45 10.03 7.53
CA ASP A 717 21.05 10.09 7.94
C ASP A 717 20.36 8.70 7.98
N THR A 718 21.10 7.64 7.66
CA THR A 718 20.59 6.26 7.66
C THR A 718 20.36 5.75 9.08
N ASN A 719 19.14 5.30 9.37
CA ASN A 719 18.77 4.65 10.63
C ASN A 719 18.55 3.13 10.47
N SER A 720 19.58 2.42 10.02
CA SER A 720 19.58 0.94 9.90
C SER A 720 20.49 0.28 10.93
N LEU A 721 20.18 -0.95 11.32
CA LEU A 721 21.03 -1.74 12.22
C LEU A 721 22.41 -2.02 11.60
N LEU A 722 22.47 -2.18 10.27
CA LEU A 722 23.77 -2.22 9.57
C LEU A 722 24.60 -0.97 9.85
N LYS A 723 24.06 0.24 9.63
CA LYS A 723 24.80 1.50 9.86
C LYS A 723 25.22 1.67 11.32
N GLN A 724 24.39 1.21 12.25
CA GLN A 724 24.67 1.30 13.68
C GLN A 724 25.80 0.37 14.14
N HIS A 725 26.02 -0.76 13.44
CA HIS A 725 26.91 -1.84 13.93
C HIS A 725 28.09 -2.18 13.00
N LEU A 726 28.03 -1.83 11.71
CA LEU A 726 29.17 -1.96 10.80
C LEU A 726 30.08 -0.74 10.97
N THR A 727 30.95 -0.73 11.98
CA THR A 727 31.99 0.30 12.10
C THR A 727 33.16 -0.02 11.16
N LYS A 728 34.07 0.95 10.95
CA LYS A 728 35.29 0.70 10.17
C LYS A 728 36.12 -0.44 10.76
N GLU A 729 36.22 -0.50 12.08
CA GLU A 729 36.94 -1.55 12.80
C GLU A 729 36.29 -2.92 12.57
N VAL A 730 34.96 -3.02 12.68
CA VAL A 730 34.21 -4.25 12.41
C VAL A 730 34.35 -4.67 10.95
N TYR A 731 34.29 -3.72 10.00
CA TYR A 731 34.49 -4.00 8.58
C TYR A 731 35.89 -4.54 8.29
N GLU A 732 36.93 -3.88 8.81
CA GLU A 732 38.32 -4.31 8.63
C GLU A 732 38.58 -5.70 9.23
N GLU A 733 37.91 -6.05 10.33
CA GLU A 733 37.99 -7.40 10.91
C GLU A 733 37.33 -8.47 10.01
N LEU A 734 36.25 -8.12 9.31
CA LEU A 734 35.37 -9.07 8.64
C LEU A 734 35.56 -9.16 7.12
N LYS A 735 36.10 -8.13 6.46
CA LYS A 735 36.11 -8.00 4.98
C LYS A 735 36.81 -9.16 4.26
N ASP A 736 37.80 -9.78 4.88
CA ASP A 736 38.56 -10.90 4.30
C ASP A 736 38.06 -12.28 4.77
N LYS A 737 37.05 -12.33 5.67
CA LYS A 737 36.46 -13.60 6.13
C LYS A 737 35.50 -14.15 5.07
N LYS A 738 35.50 -15.48 4.92
CA LYS A 738 34.58 -16.21 4.05
C LYS A 738 34.04 -17.44 4.77
N THR A 739 32.82 -17.82 4.43
CA THR A 739 32.20 -19.07 4.89
C THR A 739 32.70 -20.27 4.10
N SER A 740 32.59 -21.46 4.68
CA SER A 740 33.16 -22.71 4.19
C SER A 740 32.48 -23.25 2.92
N LEU A 741 31.21 -22.90 2.70
CA LEU A 741 30.47 -23.32 1.50
C LEU A 741 31.05 -22.71 0.21
N GLY A 742 31.88 -21.66 0.30
CA GLY A 742 32.63 -21.13 -0.83
C GLY A 742 31.78 -20.52 -1.96
N VAL A 743 30.47 -20.48 -1.81
CA VAL A 743 29.53 -19.82 -2.73
C VAL A 743 29.56 -18.33 -2.43
N ASP A 744 30.02 -17.51 -3.35
CA ASP A 744 29.88 -16.06 -3.23
C ASP A 744 28.76 -15.61 -4.18
N LEU A 745 28.10 -14.50 -3.86
CA LEU A 745 27.01 -14.00 -4.69
C LEU A 745 27.47 -13.72 -6.13
N TYR A 746 28.78 -13.58 -6.35
CA TYR A 746 29.46 -13.26 -7.61
C TYR A 746 29.89 -14.50 -8.41
N SER A 747 29.80 -15.70 -7.84
CA SER A 747 30.15 -16.98 -8.47
C SER A 747 28.90 -17.74 -8.91
N VAL A 748 27.73 -17.21 -8.55
CA VAL A 748 26.39 -17.70 -8.90
C VAL A 748 25.66 -16.71 -9.83
N ILE A 749 26.12 -15.46 -9.89
CA ILE A 749 25.90 -14.51 -10.99
C ILE A 749 26.95 -14.83 -12.05
#